data_AF-A0A0V1JKV1-F1
#
_entry.id   AF-A0A0V1JKV1-F1
#
_cell.length_a   1.000
_cell.length_b   1.000
_cell.length_c   1.000
_cell.angle_alpha   90.00
_cell.angle_beta   90.00
_cell.angle_gamma   90.00
#
_symmetry.space_group_name_H-M   'P 1'
#
loop_
_entity.id
_entity.type
_entity.pdbx_description
1 polymer ?
#
loop_
_entity_poly.entity_id
_entity_poly.type
_entity_poly.pdbx_seq_one_letter_code
_entity_poly.pdbx_strand_id
1 'polypeptide(L)'
;MKLNSIFRLEANSKRIFPEEDYTFKVTMETNVRQVYRSMQRALRSYHDGKHGPTMVAYISSHECDQLISLISSLSYFPVVKLRIVDGENLFSCLDWQRVGCKKLVTHFLNIYSYLTTFKDLCRYMRIPLGNVPTNPTQYGSDLSYARHLCKNGHVLWCSNSDVPDFGGKETDDHRLNVDSDDAVDSQINRAGFYKNITFELNIISLPIAAVLSTSRILDFDNSETFFKASSATKKTGVATLHSLNSYNNDESILLSSAFKVMKQMVHGWLKEVTLFQNVFADNHMIHFYRWLGSTDSLLFDPCLKRAVDSLMKKLYLMLIAELDQMGLQIVHADLNRVILSSGRPKYDDAVAHVDYILRTIQNKEIFSVVDLLKSKIWNLLLWLDENNYGGVQQCTQQAGKDRMLADTTTDNIGLTMNWQLLHFLPTAFSCQDSFKMIIAGYIMLIYNFLINSELQSTSADLDNNDEQIMTTQPSISQGLMQQKASMKLNYERLKQFSLELLNGELSEKLFNTVRKVQRAAKLHPDSAASTFPRFVGSHLHLTNPALELAKALCKVLSLDEMIADEIYPVKRDLLAILNVGEFAEIAEWKNPSLSMILRDFPCKQCNLCRDLDLCRDFDLNSNNSETEIWRCSRCKTVYDIDEIEFRLLQYLNNFCKSYFTQDLKCEKCQEPISNGKSPNCTQLDLLKLTTHPPKFVD
;
A
#
# COMPACT_ATOMS: atom_id res chain seq x y z
N MET A 1 -13.98 13.05 11.61
CA MET A 1 -14.96 12.31 10.78
C MET A 1 -14.41 10.90 10.63
N LYS A 2 -15.16 9.87 11.02
CA LYS A 2 -14.68 8.48 10.91
C LYS A 2 -15.21 7.90 9.61
N LEU A 3 -14.42 7.95 8.54
CA LEU A 3 -14.55 7.04 7.38
C LEU A 3 -14.13 5.61 7.78
N ASN A 4 -14.69 5.11 8.88
CA ASN A 4 -14.66 3.70 9.25
C ASN A 4 -15.99 3.08 8.83
N SER A 5 -16.25 3.07 7.52
CA SER A 5 -17.29 2.24 6.92
C SER A 5 -16.69 0.93 6.43
N ILE A 6 -16.10 0.13 7.36
CA ILE A 6 -16.24 -1.33 7.23
C ILE A 6 -17.68 -1.64 7.65
N PHE A 7 -18.64 -1.16 6.85
CA PHE A 7 -20.01 -1.61 6.99
C PHE A 7 -20.09 -2.95 6.26
N ARG A 8 -20.06 -4.02 7.05
CA ARG A 8 -20.88 -5.18 6.73
C ARG A 8 -22.25 -4.62 6.37
N LEU A 9 -22.68 -4.79 5.11
CA LEU A 9 -24.06 -4.62 4.69
C LEU A 9 -24.93 -5.06 5.86
N GLU A 10 -25.68 -4.12 6.45
CA GLU A 10 -26.54 -4.42 7.60
C GLU A 10 -27.39 -5.62 7.19
N ALA A 11 -27.09 -6.77 7.81
CA ALA A 11 -27.82 -8.00 7.59
C ALA A 11 -29.15 -7.87 8.31
N ASN A 12 -30.05 -7.02 7.81
CA ASN A 12 -31.43 -7.00 8.21
C ASN A 12 -32.33 -6.54 7.07
N SER A 13 -32.79 -7.52 6.30
CA SER A 13 -34.03 -7.42 5.55
C SER A 13 -34.75 -8.75 5.75
N LYS A 14 -35.91 -8.73 6.43
CA LYS A 14 -36.83 -9.86 6.68
C LYS A 14 -36.48 -11.08 5.82
N ARG A 15 -35.76 -12.06 6.38
CA ARG A 15 -35.57 -13.35 5.72
C ARG A 15 -36.97 -13.90 5.51
N ILE A 16 -37.38 -14.01 4.26
CA ILE A 16 -38.65 -14.65 3.93
C ILE A 16 -38.38 -16.14 4.11
N PHE A 17 -38.72 -16.63 5.30
CA PHE A 17 -38.74 -18.06 5.52
C PHE A 17 -39.93 -18.62 4.74
N PRO A 18 -39.76 -19.79 4.10
CA PRO A 18 -40.90 -20.53 3.60
C PRO A 18 -41.93 -20.76 4.71
N GLU A 19 -43.19 -20.94 4.35
CA GLU A 19 -44.23 -21.36 5.30
C GLU A 19 -43.80 -22.64 6.04
N GLU A 20 -44.31 -22.85 7.25
CA GLU A 20 -43.88 -23.96 8.13
C GLU A 20 -44.04 -25.34 7.46
N ASP A 21 -44.95 -25.48 6.50
CA ASP A 21 -45.23 -26.71 5.75
C ASP A 21 -44.42 -26.87 4.44
N TYR A 22 -43.41 -26.03 4.19
CA TYR A 22 -42.65 -26.07 2.94
C TYR A 22 -41.75 -27.31 2.86
N THR A 23 -42.03 -28.20 1.90
CA THR A 23 -41.28 -29.45 1.70
C THR A 23 -40.41 -29.39 0.44
N PHE A 24 -39.15 -29.80 0.57
CA PHE A 24 -38.24 -29.93 -0.57
C PHE A 24 -38.33 -31.33 -1.17
N LYS A 25 -38.59 -31.42 -2.47
CA LYS A 25 -38.42 -32.65 -3.24
C LYS A 25 -37.02 -32.69 -3.84
N VAL A 26 -36.19 -33.63 -3.39
CA VAL A 26 -34.82 -33.80 -3.88
C VAL A 26 -34.76 -34.93 -4.90
N THR A 27 -34.21 -34.67 -6.08
CA THR A 27 -33.97 -35.67 -7.14
C THR A 27 -32.52 -35.62 -7.56
N MET A 28 -31.85 -36.77 -7.51
CA MET A 28 -30.44 -36.91 -7.94
C MET A 28 -30.42 -37.53 -9.33
N GLU A 29 -29.71 -36.87 -10.25
CA GLU A 29 -29.55 -37.33 -11.63
C GLU A 29 -28.07 -37.36 -11.99
N THR A 30 -27.63 -38.37 -12.75
CA THR A 30 -26.24 -38.49 -13.19
C THR A 30 -25.97 -37.75 -14.50
N ASN A 31 -27.01 -37.48 -15.29
CA ASN A 31 -26.89 -36.80 -16.58
C ASN A 31 -27.46 -35.38 -16.53
N VAL A 32 -26.60 -34.39 -16.80
CA VAL A 32 -26.97 -32.96 -16.81
C VAL A 32 -28.12 -32.65 -17.78
N ARG A 33 -28.22 -33.37 -18.92
CA ARG A 33 -29.33 -33.17 -19.87
C ARG A 33 -30.69 -33.58 -19.29
N GLN A 34 -30.72 -34.58 -18.41
CA GLN A 34 -31.95 -34.97 -17.71
C GLN A 34 -32.36 -33.89 -16.69
N VAL A 35 -31.39 -33.26 -16.03
CA VAL A 35 -31.62 -32.10 -15.13
C VAL A 35 -32.27 -30.95 -15.91
N TYR A 36 -31.71 -30.55 -17.05
CA TYR A 36 -32.30 -29.50 -17.89
C TYR A 36 -33.72 -29.84 -18.36
N ARG A 37 -33.97 -31.09 -18.79
CA ARG A 37 -35.31 -31.56 -19.17
C ARG A 37 -36.30 -31.57 -17.99
N SER A 38 -35.83 -31.84 -16.78
CA SER A 38 -36.65 -31.77 -15.57
C SER A 38 -37.05 -30.33 -15.24
N MET A 39 -36.08 -29.41 -15.24
CA MET A 39 -36.31 -27.97 -15.08
C MET A 39 -37.26 -27.43 -16.16
N GLN A 40 -37.06 -27.83 -17.41
CA GLN A 40 -37.88 -27.43 -18.55
C GLN A 40 -39.35 -27.83 -18.38
N ARG A 41 -39.62 -29.05 -17.86
CA ARG A 41 -40.97 -29.54 -17.55
C ARG A 41 -41.60 -28.76 -16.39
N ALA A 42 -40.85 -28.51 -15.32
CA ALA A 42 -41.33 -27.75 -14.17
C ALA A 42 -41.73 -26.31 -14.55
N LEU A 43 -40.87 -25.62 -15.33
CA LEU A 43 -41.15 -24.26 -15.80
C LEU A 43 -42.35 -24.19 -16.76
N ARG A 44 -42.51 -25.18 -17.65
CA ARG A 44 -43.71 -25.28 -18.52
C ARG A 44 -44.97 -25.48 -17.71
N SER A 45 -44.96 -26.43 -16.77
CA SER A 45 -46.11 -26.66 -15.88
C SER A 45 -46.50 -25.42 -15.10
N TYR A 46 -45.52 -24.63 -14.65
CA TYR A 46 -45.76 -23.36 -13.96
C TYR A 46 -46.37 -22.31 -14.89
N HIS A 47 -45.82 -22.16 -16.10
CA HIS A 47 -46.33 -21.24 -17.11
C HIS A 47 -47.79 -21.58 -17.52
N ASP A 48 -48.06 -22.86 -17.77
CA ASP A 48 -49.38 -23.35 -18.19
C ASP A 48 -50.45 -23.14 -17.10
N GLY A 49 -50.03 -23.08 -15.83
CA GLY A 49 -50.88 -22.72 -14.70
C GLY A 49 -51.28 -21.23 -14.63
N LYS A 50 -50.75 -20.36 -15.51
CA LYS A 50 -51.12 -18.94 -15.67
C LYS A 50 -51.13 -18.15 -14.35
N HIS A 51 -50.08 -18.26 -13.57
CA HIS A 51 -49.90 -17.60 -12.26
C HIS A 51 -49.69 -16.07 -12.33
N GLY A 52 -49.93 -15.42 -13.47
CA GLY A 52 -49.73 -13.99 -13.69
C GLY A 52 -48.31 -13.60 -14.10
N PRO A 53 -47.96 -12.30 -14.05
CA PRO A 53 -46.63 -11.83 -14.42
C PRO A 53 -45.56 -12.35 -13.47
N THR A 54 -44.65 -13.18 -13.98
CA THR A 54 -43.56 -13.78 -13.21
C THR A 54 -42.22 -13.50 -13.87
N MET A 55 -41.21 -13.15 -13.06
CA MET A 55 -39.81 -13.01 -13.48
C MET A 55 -39.00 -14.17 -12.90
N VAL A 56 -38.06 -14.69 -13.67
CA VAL A 56 -37.12 -15.72 -13.22
C VAL A 56 -35.78 -15.07 -12.90
N ALA A 57 -35.39 -15.07 -11.62
CA ALA A 57 -34.04 -14.72 -11.18
C ALA A 57 -33.22 -15.98 -10.97
N TYR A 58 -31.96 -16.00 -11.43
CA TYR A 58 -31.09 -17.15 -11.25
C TYR A 58 -29.66 -16.75 -10.86
N ILE A 59 -28.96 -17.69 -10.23
CA ILE A 59 -27.54 -17.58 -9.86
C ILE A 59 -26.84 -18.76 -10.53
N SER A 60 -25.92 -18.48 -11.45
CA SER A 60 -25.16 -19.50 -12.20
C SER A 60 -23.94 -18.88 -12.87
N SER A 61 -22.95 -19.71 -13.21
CA SER A 61 -21.82 -19.32 -14.06
C SER A 61 -22.25 -19.04 -15.51
N HIS A 62 -23.28 -19.71 -16.01
CA HIS A 62 -23.79 -19.52 -17.38
C HIS A 62 -24.35 -18.11 -17.59
N GLU A 63 -24.16 -17.57 -18.79
CA GLU A 63 -24.84 -16.35 -19.23
C GLU A 63 -26.28 -16.64 -19.68
N CYS A 64 -27.12 -15.60 -19.74
CA CYS A 64 -28.55 -15.74 -20.01
C CYS A 64 -28.81 -16.50 -21.32
N ASP A 65 -28.13 -16.14 -22.40
CA ASP A 65 -28.34 -16.75 -23.71
C ASP A 65 -27.96 -18.23 -23.71
N GLN A 66 -26.85 -18.57 -23.07
CA GLN A 66 -26.41 -19.96 -22.91
C GLN A 66 -27.43 -20.76 -22.10
N LEU A 67 -27.92 -20.21 -20.99
CA LEU A 67 -28.88 -20.91 -20.15
C LEU A 67 -30.23 -21.11 -20.85
N ILE A 68 -30.70 -20.10 -21.61
CA ILE A 68 -31.91 -20.20 -22.43
C ILE A 68 -31.75 -21.26 -23.53
N SER A 69 -30.56 -21.37 -24.14
CA SER A 69 -30.28 -22.43 -25.13
C SER A 69 -30.35 -23.84 -24.54
N LEU A 70 -29.92 -24.00 -23.28
CA LEU A 70 -29.96 -25.27 -22.55
C LEU A 70 -31.36 -25.60 -22.01
N ILE A 71 -32.11 -24.59 -21.58
CA ILE A 71 -33.45 -24.70 -20.97
C ILE A 71 -34.41 -23.77 -21.70
N SER A 72 -34.90 -24.21 -22.87
CA SER A 72 -35.75 -23.36 -23.73
C SER A 72 -37.03 -22.83 -23.07
N SER A 73 -37.58 -23.49 -22.04
CA SER A 73 -38.76 -22.97 -21.31
C SER A 73 -38.50 -21.64 -20.59
N LEU A 74 -37.25 -21.25 -20.39
CA LEU A 74 -36.92 -19.95 -19.82
C LEU A 74 -37.31 -18.79 -20.73
N SER A 75 -37.44 -19.01 -22.05
CA SER A 75 -37.84 -17.95 -23.00
C SER A 75 -39.26 -17.43 -22.78
N TYR A 76 -40.09 -18.14 -22.01
CA TYR A 76 -41.45 -17.68 -21.65
C TYR A 76 -41.45 -16.61 -20.56
N PHE A 77 -40.31 -16.37 -19.90
CA PHE A 77 -40.22 -15.46 -18.76
C PHE A 77 -39.15 -14.39 -19.00
N PRO A 78 -39.28 -13.20 -18.39
CA PRO A 78 -38.15 -12.30 -18.20
C PRO A 78 -37.12 -12.96 -17.27
N VAL A 79 -35.93 -13.23 -17.80
CA VAL A 79 -34.84 -13.90 -17.06
C VAL A 79 -33.80 -12.88 -16.63
N VAL A 80 -33.46 -12.89 -15.34
CA VAL A 80 -32.45 -12.00 -14.74
C VAL A 80 -31.36 -12.82 -14.08
N LYS A 81 -30.10 -12.62 -14.51
CA LYS A 81 -28.93 -13.17 -13.83
C LYS A 81 -28.58 -12.31 -12.63
N LEU A 82 -28.59 -12.87 -11.43
CA LEU A 82 -28.02 -12.24 -10.25
C LEU A 82 -26.53 -12.55 -10.20
N ARG A 83 -25.70 -11.53 -10.45
CA ARG A 83 -24.23 -11.62 -10.49
C ARG A 83 -23.67 -11.69 -9.06
N ILE A 84 -23.84 -12.85 -8.42
CA ILE A 84 -23.31 -13.16 -7.09
C ILE A 84 -22.11 -14.08 -7.27
N VAL A 85 -20.97 -13.71 -6.69
CA VAL A 85 -19.74 -14.49 -6.76
C VAL A 85 -19.64 -15.35 -5.50
N ASP A 86 -19.62 -16.67 -5.69
CA ASP A 86 -19.22 -17.62 -4.64
C ASP A 86 -17.69 -17.79 -4.64
N GLY A 87 -17.13 -18.22 -3.51
CA GLY A 87 -15.68 -18.44 -3.41
C GLY A 87 -15.19 -19.51 -4.37
N GLU A 88 -14.05 -19.27 -5.03
CA GLU A 88 -13.49 -20.11 -6.10
C GLU A 88 -13.28 -21.57 -5.69
N ASN A 89 -12.98 -21.81 -4.42
CA ASN A 89 -12.71 -23.14 -3.86
C ASN A 89 -13.95 -23.84 -3.27
N LEU A 90 -15.17 -23.46 -3.67
CA LEU A 90 -16.38 -24.01 -3.07
C LEU A 90 -16.50 -25.54 -3.25
N PHE A 91 -16.07 -26.06 -4.40
CA PHE A 91 -16.22 -27.46 -4.78
C PHE A 91 -14.92 -28.27 -4.72
N SER A 92 -13.80 -27.69 -4.25
CA SER A 92 -12.50 -28.38 -4.18
C SER A 92 -12.38 -29.36 -2.99
N CYS A 93 -13.36 -29.38 -2.09
CA CYS A 93 -13.41 -30.31 -0.96
C CYS A 93 -14.07 -31.65 -1.33
N LEU A 94 -13.61 -32.74 -0.73
CA LEU A 94 -14.20 -34.09 -0.95
C LEU A 94 -15.69 -34.15 -0.56
N ASP A 95 -16.12 -33.33 0.38
CA ASP A 95 -17.50 -33.21 0.84
C ASP A 95 -18.23 -31.99 0.22
N TRP A 96 -17.97 -31.77 -1.07
CA TRP A 96 -18.55 -30.65 -1.82
C TRP A 96 -20.08 -30.69 -1.86
N GLN A 97 -20.70 -31.87 -1.76
CA GLN A 97 -22.16 -32.01 -1.78
C GLN A 97 -22.80 -31.31 -0.59
N ARG A 98 -22.29 -31.54 0.63
CA ARG A 98 -22.79 -30.86 1.83
C ARG A 98 -22.57 -29.35 1.74
N VAL A 99 -21.39 -28.92 1.29
CA VAL A 99 -21.03 -27.50 1.14
C VAL A 99 -21.90 -26.81 0.09
N GLY A 100 -22.06 -27.43 -1.08
CA GLY A 100 -22.89 -26.95 -2.19
C GLY A 100 -24.37 -26.88 -1.82
N CYS A 101 -24.93 -27.92 -1.17
CA CYS A 101 -26.31 -27.92 -0.70
C CYS A 101 -26.54 -26.82 0.34
N LYS A 102 -25.62 -26.65 1.30
CA LYS A 102 -25.69 -25.57 2.29
C LYS A 102 -25.71 -24.19 1.60
N LYS A 103 -24.87 -24.00 0.58
CA LYS A 103 -24.86 -22.76 -0.22
C LYS A 103 -26.14 -22.55 -1.02
N LEU A 104 -26.68 -23.59 -1.65
CA LEU A 104 -27.94 -23.52 -2.40
C LEU A 104 -29.08 -23.07 -1.48
N VAL A 105 -29.21 -23.67 -0.30
CA VAL A 105 -30.21 -23.26 0.70
C VAL A 105 -29.96 -21.84 1.20
N THR A 106 -28.69 -21.47 1.43
CA THR A 106 -28.33 -20.11 1.86
C THR A 106 -28.75 -19.07 0.81
N HIS A 107 -28.46 -19.32 -0.47
CA HIS A 107 -28.84 -18.43 -1.58
C HIS A 107 -30.36 -18.34 -1.73
N PHE A 108 -31.07 -19.46 -1.59
CA PHE A 108 -32.52 -19.49 -1.61
C PHE A 108 -33.13 -18.62 -0.49
N LEU A 109 -32.63 -18.74 0.74
CA LEU A 109 -33.12 -17.95 1.88
C LEU A 109 -32.78 -16.44 1.75
N ASN A 110 -31.71 -16.11 1.04
CA ASN A 110 -31.24 -14.73 0.87
C ASN A 110 -31.72 -14.07 -0.43
N ILE A 111 -32.44 -14.79 -1.30
CA ILE A 111 -32.80 -14.30 -2.65
C ILE A 111 -33.54 -12.95 -2.61
N TYR A 112 -34.44 -12.78 -1.65
CA TYR A 112 -35.20 -11.54 -1.47
C TYR A 112 -34.28 -10.37 -1.05
N SER A 113 -33.32 -10.64 -0.18
CA SER A 113 -32.33 -9.66 0.26
C SER A 113 -31.46 -9.23 -0.93
N TYR A 114 -30.95 -10.20 -1.70
CA TYR A 114 -30.18 -9.92 -2.92
C TYR A 114 -30.98 -9.06 -3.90
N LEU A 115 -32.21 -9.44 -4.22
CA LEU A 115 -33.06 -8.68 -5.13
C LEU A 115 -33.32 -7.26 -4.64
N THR A 116 -33.51 -7.06 -3.33
CA THR A 116 -33.71 -5.73 -2.74
C THR A 116 -32.46 -4.87 -2.90
N THR A 117 -31.29 -5.41 -2.55
CA THR A 117 -30.00 -4.69 -2.72
C THR A 117 -29.73 -4.34 -4.18
N PHE A 118 -29.90 -5.31 -5.10
CA PHE A 118 -29.71 -5.06 -6.53
C PHE A 118 -30.73 -4.04 -7.07
N LYS A 119 -31.97 -4.05 -6.57
CA LYS A 119 -32.99 -3.06 -6.94
C LYS A 119 -32.60 -1.65 -6.51
N ASP A 120 -32.10 -1.48 -5.29
CA ASP A 120 -31.67 -0.17 -4.79
C ASP A 120 -30.42 0.32 -5.52
N LEU A 121 -29.48 -0.57 -5.81
CA LEU A 121 -28.34 -0.30 -6.68
C LEU A 121 -28.79 0.15 -8.08
N CYS A 122 -29.75 -0.55 -8.69
CA CYS A 122 -30.30 -0.21 -10.00
C CYS A 122 -31.03 1.13 -10.01
N ARG A 123 -31.73 1.47 -8.91
CA ARG A 123 -32.36 2.79 -8.74
C ARG A 123 -31.32 3.89 -8.67
N TYR A 124 -30.24 3.66 -7.93
CA TYR A 124 -29.13 4.60 -7.83
C TYR A 124 -28.44 4.79 -9.20
N MET A 125 -28.01 3.69 -9.82
CA MET A 125 -27.35 3.70 -11.14
C MET A 125 -28.32 4.00 -12.29
N ARG A 126 -29.64 4.03 -12.07
CA ARG A 126 -30.68 4.19 -13.10
C ARG A 126 -30.51 3.21 -14.27
N ILE A 127 -30.37 1.92 -13.96
CA ILE A 127 -30.29 0.84 -14.95
C ILE A 127 -31.35 -0.23 -14.68
N PRO A 128 -31.76 -1.01 -15.69
CA PRO A 128 -32.60 -2.19 -15.48
C PRO A 128 -31.85 -3.28 -14.70
N LEU A 129 -32.61 -4.05 -13.91
CA LEU A 129 -32.07 -5.14 -13.07
C LEU A 129 -31.30 -6.21 -13.88
N GLY A 130 -31.75 -6.50 -15.10
CA GLY A 130 -31.10 -7.47 -15.99
C GLY A 130 -29.76 -7.00 -16.57
N ASN A 131 -29.43 -5.72 -16.46
CA ASN A 131 -28.25 -5.12 -17.08
C ASN A 131 -27.13 -4.84 -16.05
N VAL A 132 -27.25 -5.38 -14.83
CA VAL A 132 -26.21 -5.23 -13.82
C VAL A 132 -25.01 -6.10 -14.21
N PRO A 133 -23.80 -5.52 -14.39
CA PRO A 133 -22.63 -6.27 -14.81
C PRO A 133 -22.00 -7.02 -13.63
N THR A 134 -20.94 -7.79 -13.92
CA THR A 134 -20.17 -8.52 -12.89
C THR A 134 -19.54 -7.57 -11.86
N ASN A 135 -19.01 -6.42 -12.32
CA ASN A 135 -18.41 -5.39 -11.47
C ASN A 135 -19.30 -4.14 -11.42
N PRO A 136 -20.36 -4.13 -10.58
CA PRO A 136 -21.35 -3.04 -10.57
C PRO A 136 -20.75 -1.68 -10.18
N THR A 137 -19.78 -1.64 -9.27
CA THR A 137 -19.18 -0.38 -8.82
C THR A 137 -18.41 0.32 -9.94
N GLN A 138 -17.57 -0.43 -10.66
CA GLN A 138 -16.75 0.09 -11.76
C GLN A 138 -17.63 0.58 -12.90
N TYR A 139 -18.60 -0.24 -13.32
CA TYR A 139 -19.55 0.16 -14.35
C TYR A 139 -20.44 1.33 -13.92
N GLY A 140 -20.82 1.40 -12.65
CA GLY A 140 -21.59 2.53 -12.12
C GLY A 140 -20.78 3.83 -12.17
N SER A 141 -19.47 3.78 -11.93
CA SER A 141 -18.56 4.92 -12.11
C SER A 141 -18.46 5.33 -13.57
N ASP A 142 -18.25 4.38 -14.50
CA ASP A 142 -18.28 4.64 -15.96
C ASP A 142 -19.58 5.30 -16.38
N LEU A 143 -20.72 4.74 -15.96
CA LEU A 143 -22.04 5.22 -16.33
C LEU A 143 -22.34 6.60 -15.75
N SER A 144 -21.93 6.85 -14.50
CA SER A 144 -22.04 8.17 -13.88
C SER A 144 -21.22 9.18 -14.68
N TYR A 145 -19.96 8.86 -14.99
CA TYR A 145 -19.10 9.78 -15.72
C TYR A 145 -19.59 10.03 -17.15
N ALA A 146 -20.00 8.98 -17.88
CA ALA A 146 -20.61 9.07 -19.20
C ALA A 146 -21.81 10.02 -19.21
N ARG A 147 -22.70 9.92 -18.22
CA ARG A 147 -23.87 10.82 -18.12
C ARG A 147 -23.48 12.26 -17.87
N HIS A 148 -22.48 12.50 -17.02
CA HIS A 148 -21.97 13.85 -16.78
C HIS A 148 -21.29 14.42 -18.03
N LEU A 149 -20.54 13.59 -18.78
CA LEU A 149 -19.93 13.95 -20.05
C LEU A 149 -21.00 14.32 -21.10
N CYS A 150 -21.99 13.44 -21.32
CA CYS A 150 -23.09 13.69 -22.25
C CYS A 150 -23.88 14.96 -21.91
N LYS A 151 -24.17 15.19 -20.62
CA LYS A 151 -24.88 16.39 -20.16
C LYS A 151 -24.12 17.68 -20.48
N ASN A 152 -22.79 17.62 -20.51
CA ASN A 152 -21.92 18.73 -20.86
C ASN A 152 -21.51 18.74 -22.35
N GLY A 153 -22.15 17.91 -23.20
CA GLY A 153 -21.94 17.92 -24.65
C GLY A 153 -20.64 17.25 -25.13
N HIS A 154 -20.04 16.36 -24.32
CA HIS A 154 -18.85 15.62 -24.70
C HIS A 154 -19.17 14.39 -25.55
N VAL A 155 -18.22 14.04 -26.42
CA VAL A 155 -18.16 12.73 -27.09
C VAL A 155 -17.50 11.73 -26.13
N LEU A 156 -17.99 10.49 -26.13
CA LEU A 156 -17.47 9.43 -25.28
C LEU A 156 -16.36 8.66 -26.02
N TRP A 157 -15.24 8.40 -25.36
CA TRP A 157 -14.15 7.51 -25.81
C TRP A 157 -14.34 6.08 -25.28
N CYS A 158 -15.60 5.65 -25.18
CA CYS A 158 -16.00 4.38 -24.60
C CYS A 158 -15.45 3.22 -25.44
N SER A 159 -14.65 2.34 -24.82
CA SER A 159 -14.10 1.16 -25.49
C SER A 159 -14.28 -0.11 -24.67
N ASN A 160 -14.39 -1.24 -25.36
CA ASN A 160 -14.32 -2.59 -24.75
C ASN A 160 -12.88 -3.14 -24.71
N SER A 161 -11.91 -2.42 -25.30
CA SER A 161 -10.48 -2.76 -25.22
C SER A 161 -9.82 -2.14 -23.98
N ASP A 162 -8.58 -2.55 -23.71
CA ASP A 162 -7.68 -1.96 -22.72
C ASP A 162 -7.17 -0.55 -23.08
N VAL A 163 -7.49 -0.08 -24.29
CA VAL A 163 -7.12 1.23 -24.83
C VAL A 163 -8.37 2.08 -25.08
N PRO A 164 -8.37 3.39 -24.75
CA PRO A 164 -9.47 4.30 -25.07
C PRO A 164 -9.70 4.49 -26.57
N ASP A 165 -10.94 4.77 -26.97
CA ASP A 165 -11.26 5.13 -28.36
C ASP A 165 -11.01 6.62 -28.61
N PHE A 166 -9.85 6.94 -29.16
CA PHE A 166 -9.49 8.29 -29.58
C PHE A 166 -9.50 8.46 -31.10
N GLY A 167 -10.24 7.58 -31.81
CA GLY A 167 -10.40 7.66 -33.26
C GLY A 167 -9.12 7.38 -34.04
N GLY A 168 -8.27 6.47 -33.57
CA GLY A 168 -7.04 6.03 -34.23
C GLY A 168 -5.75 6.68 -33.70
N LYS A 169 -5.83 7.69 -32.82
CA LYS A 169 -4.63 8.28 -32.21
C LYS A 169 -3.95 7.34 -31.22
N GLU A 170 -4.72 6.43 -30.65
CA GLU A 170 -4.27 5.47 -29.66
C GLU A 170 -3.30 4.43 -30.21
N THR A 171 -3.33 4.16 -31.52
CA THR A 171 -2.36 3.27 -32.17
C THR A 171 -0.99 3.91 -32.34
N ASP A 172 -0.96 5.24 -32.49
CA ASP A 172 0.25 6.00 -32.78
C ASP A 172 0.90 6.55 -31.50
N ASP A 173 0.11 6.88 -30.47
CA ASP A 173 0.60 7.45 -29.22
C ASP A 173 0.88 6.36 -28.17
N HIS A 174 2.00 5.66 -28.34
CA HIS A 174 2.46 4.65 -27.39
C HIS A 174 2.71 5.19 -25.98
N ARG A 175 2.85 6.51 -25.79
CA ARG A 175 3.00 7.16 -24.48
C ARG A 175 1.73 7.06 -23.63
N LEU A 176 0.58 6.77 -24.24
CA LEU A 176 -0.66 6.45 -23.51
C LEU A 176 -0.54 5.15 -22.70
N ASN A 177 0.31 4.23 -23.15
CA ASN A 177 0.51 2.90 -22.55
C ASN A 177 1.76 2.81 -21.66
N VAL A 178 2.61 3.83 -21.68
CA VAL A 178 3.79 3.87 -20.81
C VAL A 178 3.35 4.53 -19.51
N ASP A 179 3.24 3.72 -18.45
CA ASP A 179 3.30 4.26 -17.10
C ASP A 179 4.58 5.08 -17.03
N SER A 180 4.45 6.40 -16.97
CA SER A 180 5.60 7.30 -16.97
C SER A 180 6.46 6.96 -15.76
N ASP A 181 7.57 6.26 -16.00
CA ASP A 181 8.58 5.88 -15.01
C ASP A 181 9.24 7.10 -14.31
N ASP A 182 8.85 8.32 -14.71
CA ASP A 182 9.27 9.60 -14.13
C ASP A 182 8.70 9.87 -12.72
N ALA A 183 7.99 8.91 -12.12
CA ALA A 183 7.76 8.94 -10.68
C ALA A 183 9.06 8.58 -9.95
N VAL A 184 9.99 9.55 -9.88
CA VAL A 184 10.99 9.69 -8.81
C VAL A 184 10.30 9.25 -7.53
N ASP A 185 10.87 8.23 -6.86
CA ASP A 185 10.34 7.64 -5.63
C ASP A 185 9.76 8.74 -4.75
N SER A 186 8.43 8.77 -4.62
CA SER A 186 7.76 9.72 -3.73
C SER A 186 7.88 9.28 -2.27
N GLN A 187 8.63 8.20 -2.04
CA GLN A 187 8.91 7.64 -0.74
C GLN A 187 10.00 8.47 -0.06
N ILE A 188 9.67 9.01 1.11
CA ILE A 188 10.67 9.60 2.00
C ILE A 188 11.07 8.52 2.98
N ASN A 189 12.37 8.29 3.15
CA ASN A 189 12.90 7.35 4.12
C ASN A 189 14.10 7.96 4.83
N ARG A 190 13.97 8.19 6.15
CA ARG A 190 15.05 8.62 7.04
C ARG A 190 15.34 7.47 8.00
N ALA A 191 16.38 6.70 7.69
CA ALA A 191 16.83 5.61 8.54
C ALA A 191 17.44 6.16 9.83
N GLY A 192 17.17 5.51 10.96
CA GLY A 192 17.70 5.92 12.26
C GLY A 192 17.04 5.23 13.44
N PHE A 193 17.56 5.51 14.64
CA PHE A 193 16.98 5.05 15.89
C PHE A 193 16.26 6.18 16.62
N TYR A 194 14.93 6.13 16.60
CA TYR A 194 14.02 7.14 17.14
C TYR A 194 13.62 6.78 18.58
N LYS A 195 14.11 7.57 19.55
CA LYS A 195 13.86 7.39 20.99
C LYS A 195 12.63 8.14 21.52
N ASN A 196 12.07 9.03 20.71
CA ASN A 196 10.83 9.73 21.02
C ASN A 196 9.63 8.94 20.51
N ILE A 197 8.47 9.19 21.09
CA ILE A 197 7.22 8.54 20.68
C ILE A 197 6.94 8.84 19.21
N THR A 198 6.80 7.78 18.43
CA THR A 198 6.64 7.81 16.97
C THR A 198 5.26 7.29 16.58
N PHE A 199 4.60 7.96 15.64
CA PHE A 199 3.23 7.67 15.21
C PHE A 199 3.24 7.19 13.76
N GLU A 200 2.58 6.06 13.51
CA GLU A 200 2.21 5.61 12.16
C GLU A 200 0.80 6.11 11.87
N LEU A 201 0.66 7.01 10.90
CA LEU A 201 -0.61 7.58 10.44
C LEU A 201 -0.95 7.03 9.07
N ASN A 202 -2.18 6.57 8.87
CA ASN A 202 -2.71 6.22 7.56
C ASN A 202 -3.35 7.44 6.91
N ILE A 203 -3.00 7.71 5.65
CA ILE A 203 -3.63 8.73 4.82
C ILE A 203 -4.84 8.09 4.12
N ILE A 204 -6.01 8.72 4.25
CA ILE A 204 -7.26 8.27 3.62
C ILE A 204 -7.82 9.38 2.73
N SER A 205 -8.46 8.97 1.63
CA SER A 205 -9.13 9.87 0.68
C SER A 205 -8.21 10.84 -0.06
N LEU A 206 -6.90 10.54 -0.16
CA LEU A 206 -5.94 11.36 -0.89
C LEU A 206 -6.32 11.62 -2.36
N PRO A 207 -6.76 10.62 -3.16
CA PRO A 207 -7.16 10.85 -4.55
C PRO A 207 -8.33 11.82 -4.70
N ILE A 208 -9.33 11.69 -3.81
CA ILE A 208 -10.53 12.52 -3.80
C ILE A 208 -10.15 13.95 -3.40
N ALA A 209 -9.35 14.09 -2.34
CA ALA A 209 -8.88 15.38 -1.88
C ALA A 209 -8.06 16.12 -2.95
N ALA A 210 -7.18 15.40 -3.67
CA ALA A 210 -6.37 15.94 -4.75
C ALA A 210 -7.23 16.53 -5.89
N VAL A 211 -8.26 15.82 -6.32
CA VAL A 211 -9.20 16.28 -7.37
C VAL A 211 -10.06 17.47 -6.91
N LEU A 212 -10.48 17.49 -5.65
CA LEU A 212 -11.29 18.59 -5.13
C LEU A 212 -10.44 19.86 -4.91
N SER A 213 -9.20 19.70 -4.46
CA SER A 213 -8.26 20.78 -4.16
C SER A 213 -7.42 21.25 -5.37
N THR A 214 -7.68 20.77 -6.58
CA THR A 214 -6.87 21.09 -7.79
C THR A 214 -6.53 22.57 -7.96
N SER A 215 -7.49 23.49 -7.79
CA SER A 215 -7.23 24.93 -7.96
C SER A 215 -6.19 25.45 -6.95
N ARG A 216 -6.30 25.02 -5.69
CA ARG A 216 -5.39 25.43 -4.62
C ARG A 216 -3.99 24.85 -4.78
N ILE A 217 -3.90 23.62 -5.29
CA ILE A 217 -2.62 22.97 -5.57
C ILE A 217 -1.89 23.74 -6.68
N LEU A 218 -2.59 24.11 -7.75
CA LEU A 218 -2.02 24.88 -8.86
C LEU A 218 -1.61 26.31 -8.45
N ASP A 219 -2.38 26.95 -7.57
CA ASP A 219 -2.02 28.28 -7.04
C ASP A 219 -0.73 28.22 -6.20
N PHE A 220 -0.51 27.11 -5.49
CA PHE A 220 0.67 26.92 -4.64
C PHE A 220 1.96 26.68 -5.43
N ASP A 221 1.90 26.00 -6.57
CA ASP A 221 3.05 25.80 -7.47
C ASP A 221 3.61 27.14 -8.02
N ASN A 222 2.77 28.16 -8.11
CA ASN A 222 3.18 29.51 -8.52
C ASN A 222 3.86 30.31 -7.38
N SER A 223 3.90 29.78 -6.16
CA SER A 223 4.61 30.40 -5.03
C SER A 223 6.07 29.94 -4.99
N GLU A 224 7.02 30.89 -4.96
CA GLU A 224 8.47 30.65 -5.00
C GLU A 224 8.99 29.73 -3.87
N THR A 225 8.19 29.48 -2.84
CA THR A 225 8.51 28.67 -1.66
C THR A 225 8.69 27.17 -1.93
N PHE A 226 8.08 26.61 -2.98
CA PHE A 226 8.15 25.16 -3.26
C PHE A 226 9.40 24.74 -4.04
N PHE A 227 10.00 25.64 -4.82
CA PHE A 227 11.17 25.35 -5.66
C PHE A 227 12.45 25.02 -4.87
N LYS A 228 12.49 25.26 -3.55
CA LYS A 228 13.63 24.89 -2.70
C LYS A 228 13.69 23.40 -2.35
N ALA A 229 12.59 22.66 -2.44
CA ALA A 229 12.55 21.23 -2.15
C ALA A 229 12.75 20.34 -3.40
N SER A 230 12.69 20.92 -4.60
CA SER A 230 12.73 20.19 -5.88
C SER A 230 13.65 20.88 -6.87
N SER A 231 14.93 21.02 -6.53
CA SER A 231 15.95 21.58 -7.43
C SER A 231 16.79 20.47 -8.05
N ALA A 232 16.49 20.08 -9.30
CA ALA A 232 17.50 19.77 -10.33
C ALA A 232 16.90 19.46 -11.73
N THR A 233 16.10 20.34 -12.34
CA THR A 233 15.99 20.36 -13.82
C THR A 233 15.66 21.76 -14.32
N LYS A 234 16.64 22.45 -14.92
CA LYS A 234 16.41 23.65 -15.72
C LYS A 234 15.65 23.24 -16.99
N LYS A 235 14.46 23.82 -17.23
CA LYS A 235 13.81 23.76 -18.55
C LYS A 235 13.98 25.12 -19.25
N THR A 236 14.80 25.13 -20.29
CA THR A 236 14.79 26.12 -21.38
C THR A 236 14.10 25.48 -22.58
N GLY A 237 13.08 26.09 -23.16
CA GLY A 237 12.43 25.54 -24.36
C GLY A 237 11.27 26.34 -24.91
N VAL A 238 11.61 27.19 -25.88
CA VAL A 238 10.82 28.04 -26.79
C VAL A 238 9.42 27.51 -27.20
N ALA A 239 8.45 28.43 -27.23
CA ALA A 239 7.11 28.23 -27.78
C ALA A 239 7.13 28.21 -29.33
N THR A 240 6.88 27.04 -29.93
CA THR A 240 6.45 26.93 -31.34
C THR A 240 5.44 25.80 -31.51
N LEU A 241 4.33 26.11 -32.19
CA LEU A 241 3.31 25.24 -32.84
C LEU A 241 2.95 23.87 -32.23
N HIS A 242 3.09 23.65 -30.92
CA HIS A 242 2.74 22.40 -30.21
C HIS A 242 1.33 22.39 -29.61
N SER A 243 0.51 23.39 -29.94
CA SER A 243 -0.83 23.63 -29.36
C SER A 243 -1.92 22.62 -29.77
N LEU A 244 -1.57 21.55 -30.49
CA LEU A 244 -2.46 20.41 -30.80
C LEU A 244 -2.06 19.12 -30.07
N ASN A 245 -0.90 19.09 -29.41
CA ASN A 245 -0.47 18.01 -28.52
C ASN A 245 -0.80 18.36 -27.06
N SER A 246 -2.10 18.52 -26.78
CA SER A 246 -2.64 18.88 -25.46
C SER A 246 -2.34 17.85 -24.35
N TYR A 247 -1.71 16.72 -24.69
CA TYR A 247 -1.42 15.59 -23.81
C TYR A 247 0.01 15.57 -23.25
N ASN A 248 0.85 16.56 -23.59
CA ASN A 248 2.26 16.58 -23.17
C ASN A 248 2.49 17.22 -21.78
N ASN A 249 1.53 18.00 -21.27
CA ASN A 249 1.63 18.62 -19.95
C ASN A 249 0.42 18.21 -19.11
N ASP A 250 0.66 17.59 -17.95
CA ASP A 250 -0.37 17.28 -16.95
C ASP A 250 -1.26 18.50 -16.67
N GLU A 251 -0.66 19.70 -16.63
CA GLU A 251 -1.38 20.97 -16.44
C GLU A 251 -2.44 21.26 -17.51
N SER A 252 -2.19 20.88 -18.77
CA SER A 252 -3.19 21.04 -19.84
C SER A 252 -4.38 20.11 -19.64
N ILE A 253 -4.16 18.91 -19.10
CA ILE A 253 -5.21 17.93 -18.81
C ILE A 253 -6.04 18.40 -17.61
N LEU A 254 -5.40 18.95 -16.58
CA LEU A 254 -6.08 19.53 -15.41
C LEU A 254 -7.00 20.71 -15.79
N LEU A 255 -6.65 21.44 -16.85
CA LEU A 255 -7.44 22.53 -17.39
C LEU A 255 -8.55 22.05 -18.35
N SER A 256 -8.54 20.76 -18.74
CA SER A 256 -9.51 20.18 -19.66
C SER A 256 -10.93 20.20 -19.10
N SER A 257 -11.91 20.30 -20.01
CA SER A 257 -13.32 20.20 -19.65
C SER A 257 -13.67 18.83 -19.07
N ALA A 258 -13.08 17.75 -19.60
CA ALA A 258 -13.31 16.38 -19.11
C ALA A 258 -12.92 16.24 -17.64
N PHE A 259 -11.73 16.71 -17.25
CA PHE A 259 -11.29 16.71 -15.86
C PHE A 259 -12.22 17.54 -14.95
N LYS A 260 -12.67 18.72 -15.41
CA LYS A 260 -13.62 19.55 -14.65
C LYS A 260 -14.96 18.84 -14.42
N VAL A 261 -15.45 18.09 -15.41
CA VAL A 261 -16.68 17.28 -15.30
C VAL A 261 -16.48 16.14 -14.31
N MET A 262 -15.34 15.45 -14.33
CA MET A 262 -14.99 14.44 -13.34
C MET A 262 -14.94 15.03 -11.92
N LYS A 263 -14.32 16.19 -11.75
CA LYS A 263 -14.28 16.92 -10.46
C LYS A 263 -15.70 17.24 -9.95
N GLN A 264 -16.60 17.69 -10.83
CA GLN A 264 -18.00 17.95 -10.46
C GLN A 264 -18.71 16.67 -10.02
N MET A 265 -18.49 15.55 -10.72
CA MET A 265 -19.04 14.25 -10.35
C MET A 265 -18.56 13.80 -8.96
N VAL A 266 -17.26 13.87 -8.70
CA VAL A 266 -16.66 13.51 -7.39
C VAL A 266 -17.19 14.41 -6.27
N HIS A 267 -17.34 15.71 -6.54
CA HIS A 267 -17.97 16.64 -5.60
C HIS A 267 -19.43 16.28 -5.31
N GLY A 268 -20.18 15.85 -6.33
CA GLY A 268 -21.54 15.32 -6.20
C GLY A 268 -21.61 14.10 -5.28
N TRP A 269 -20.72 13.12 -5.47
CA TRP A 269 -20.63 11.94 -4.59
C TRP A 269 -20.30 12.33 -3.15
N LEU A 270 -19.32 13.21 -2.94
CA LEU A 270 -18.98 13.70 -1.60
C LEU A 270 -20.18 14.38 -0.92
N LYS A 271 -20.95 15.18 -1.67
CA LYS A 271 -22.18 15.81 -1.17
C LYS A 271 -23.25 14.79 -0.80
N GLU A 272 -23.41 13.73 -1.59
CA GLU A 272 -24.36 12.66 -1.28
C GLU A 272 -23.97 11.86 -0.04
N VAL A 273 -22.69 11.57 0.15
CA VAL A 273 -22.19 10.87 1.34
C VAL A 273 -22.36 11.75 2.58
N THR A 274 -22.01 13.03 2.49
CA THR A 274 -22.06 13.96 3.63
C THR A 274 -23.49 14.34 4.04
N LEU A 275 -24.40 14.56 3.09
CA LEU A 275 -25.77 15.00 3.38
C LEU A 275 -26.78 13.86 3.52
N PHE A 276 -26.65 12.81 2.71
CA PHE A 276 -27.64 11.74 2.63
C PHE A 276 -27.15 10.38 3.14
N GLN A 277 -25.87 10.28 3.54
CA GLN A 277 -25.25 9.01 3.98
C GLN A 277 -25.45 7.88 2.96
N ASN A 278 -25.38 8.22 1.67
CA ASN A 278 -25.63 7.27 0.59
C ASN A 278 -24.48 6.25 0.47
N VAL A 279 -24.79 4.99 0.76
CA VAL A 279 -23.84 3.87 0.73
C VAL A 279 -23.26 3.64 -0.67
N PHE A 280 -24.05 3.83 -1.74
CA PHE A 280 -23.56 3.62 -3.10
C PHE A 280 -22.57 4.71 -3.53
N ALA A 281 -22.83 5.96 -3.15
CA ALA A 281 -21.90 7.07 -3.39
C ALA A 281 -20.59 6.88 -2.62
N ASP A 282 -20.65 6.42 -1.37
CA ASP A 282 -19.47 6.08 -0.55
C ASP A 282 -18.65 4.99 -1.24
N ASN A 283 -19.32 3.96 -1.76
CA ASN A 283 -18.66 2.89 -2.51
C ASN A 283 -17.97 3.41 -3.78
N HIS A 284 -18.61 4.29 -4.57
CA HIS A 284 -17.97 4.91 -5.74
C HIS A 284 -16.76 5.76 -5.36
N MET A 285 -16.82 6.49 -4.24
CA MET A 285 -15.69 7.27 -3.73
C MET A 285 -14.50 6.38 -3.34
N ILE A 286 -14.75 5.31 -2.58
CA ILE A 286 -13.70 4.36 -2.16
C ILE A 286 -13.02 3.73 -3.39
N HIS A 287 -13.78 3.40 -4.43
CA HIS A 287 -13.26 2.78 -5.65
C HIS A 287 -12.80 3.76 -6.73
N PHE A 288 -12.89 5.08 -6.51
CA PHE A 288 -12.59 6.10 -7.51
C PHE A 288 -11.19 5.95 -8.12
N TYR A 289 -10.17 5.78 -7.28
CA TYR A 289 -8.79 5.66 -7.74
C TYR A 289 -8.55 4.36 -8.52
N ARG A 290 -9.13 3.24 -8.04
CA ARG A 290 -9.06 1.95 -8.75
C ARG A 290 -9.76 2.02 -10.10
N TRP A 291 -10.90 2.72 -10.19
CA TRP A 291 -11.63 2.92 -11.45
C TRP A 291 -10.79 3.65 -12.49
N LEU A 292 -10.11 4.75 -12.10
CA LEU A 292 -9.23 5.50 -13.00
C LEU A 292 -8.05 4.68 -13.54
N GLY A 293 -7.51 3.76 -12.74
CA GLY A 293 -6.39 2.91 -13.13
C GLY A 293 -6.77 1.55 -13.72
N SER A 294 -8.06 1.28 -13.95
CA SER A 294 -8.51 -0.03 -14.46
C SER A 294 -8.67 0.01 -15.97
N THR A 295 -7.87 -0.81 -16.67
CA THR A 295 -7.98 -1.05 -18.12
C THR A 295 -9.30 -1.71 -18.51
N ASP A 296 -9.98 -2.38 -17.58
CA ASP A 296 -11.30 -2.99 -17.82
C ASP A 296 -12.43 -1.96 -17.80
N SER A 297 -12.14 -0.68 -17.49
CA SER A 297 -13.14 0.37 -17.44
C SER A 297 -13.46 0.88 -18.83
N LEU A 298 -14.75 1.06 -19.11
CA LEU A 298 -15.19 1.48 -20.45
C LEU A 298 -14.70 2.88 -20.82
N LEU A 299 -14.59 3.77 -19.84
CA LEU A 299 -14.07 5.14 -20.01
C LEU A 299 -12.64 5.29 -19.48
N PHE A 300 -11.86 4.21 -19.47
CA PHE A 300 -10.45 4.25 -19.07
C PHE A 300 -9.71 5.34 -19.87
N ASP A 301 -9.03 6.23 -19.16
CA ASP A 301 -8.19 7.27 -19.76
C ASP A 301 -6.88 7.38 -18.97
N PRO A 302 -5.75 6.91 -19.52
CA PRO A 302 -4.47 6.95 -18.83
C PRO A 302 -3.99 8.39 -18.59
N CYS A 303 -4.42 9.38 -19.38
CA CYS A 303 -4.09 10.78 -19.17
C CYS A 303 -4.78 11.34 -17.92
N LEU A 304 -6.05 10.98 -17.69
CA LEU A 304 -6.78 11.39 -16.49
C LEU A 304 -6.17 10.75 -15.24
N LYS A 305 -5.79 9.47 -15.30
CA LYS A 305 -5.08 8.79 -14.21
C LYS A 305 -3.77 9.50 -13.87
N ARG A 306 -2.91 9.74 -14.87
CA ARG A 306 -1.64 10.48 -14.70
C ARG A 306 -1.83 11.87 -14.10
N ALA A 307 -2.84 12.61 -14.54
CA ALA A 307 -3.15 13.93 -13.98
C ALA A 307 -3.55 13.86 -12.50
N VAL A 308 -4.32 12.83 -12.10
CA VAL A 308 -4.68 12.60 -10.69
C VAL A 308 -3.45 12.19 -9.87
N ASP A 309 -2.57 11.34 -10.40
CA ASP A 309 -1.32 10.94 -9.74
C ASP A 309 -0.41 12.13 -9.46
N SER A 310 -0.28 13.01 -10.46
CA SER A 310 0.47 14.26 -10.36
C SER A 310 -0.08 15.16 -9.26
N LEU A 311 -1.41 15.32 -9.19
CA LEU A 311 -2.07 16.07 -8.11
C LEU A 311 -1.90 15.41 -6.73
N MET A 312 -2.00 14.08 -6.66
CA MET A 312 -1.81 13.33 -5.42
C MET A 312 -0.39 13.52 -4.89
N LYS A 313 0.62 13.41 -5.76
CA LYS A 313 2.03 13.63 -5.40
C LYS A 313 2.26 15.05 -4.90
N LYS A 314 1.71 16.07 -5.57
CA LYS A 314 1.80 17.47 -5.12
C LYS A 314 1.13 17.67 -3.75
N LEU A 315 -0.10 17.22 -3.59
CA LEU A 315 -0.84 17.34 -2.32
C LEU A 315 -0.14 16.61 -1.17
N TYR A 316 0.41 15.43 -1.44
CA TYR A 316 1.22 14.66 -0.50
C TYR A 316 2.47 15.43 -0.07
N LEU A 317 3.27 15.95 -1.01
CA LEU A 317 4.47 16.72 -0.67
C LEU A 317 4.13 17.99 0.13
N MET A 318 3.03 18.67 -0.19
CA MET A 318 2.53 19.79 0.59
C MET A 318 2.16 19.39 2.02
N LEU A 319 1.50 18.24 2.20
CA LEU A 319 1.14 17.71 3.51
C LEU A 319 2.37 17.39 4.36
N ILE A 320 3.36 16.72 3.76
CA ILE A 320 4.64 16.40 4.38
C ILE A 320 5.39 17.68 4.79
N ALA A 321 5.48 18.67 3.90
CA ALA A 321 6.12 19.94 4.22
C ALA A 321 5.45 20.66 5.40
N GLU A 322 4.12 20.63 5.47
CA GLU A 322 3.34 21.22 6.56
C GLU A 322 3.53 20.50 7.89
N LEU A 323 3.60 19.16 7.89
CA LEU A 323 3.91 18.37 9.09
C LEU A 323 5.32 18.67 9.62
N ASP A 324 6.31 18.77 8.73
CA ASP A 324 7.70 19.10 9.07
C ASP A 324 7.81 20.53 9.62
N GLN A 325 7.12 21.50 9.01
CA GLN A 325 7.06 22.90 9.49
C GLN A 325 6.41 23.05 10.87
N MET A 326 5.44 22.19 11.22
CA MET A 326 4.83 22.17 12.55
C MET A 326 5.70 21.48 13.61
N GLY A 327 6.93 21.07 13.26
CA GLY A 327 7.91 20.52 14.19
C GLY A 327 7.84 19.02 14.40
N LEU A 328 7.16 18.27 13.52
CA LEU A 328 7.17 16.80 13.54
C LEU A 328 8.28 16.29 12.62
N GLN A 329 9.16 15.44 13.16
CA GLN A 329 10.23 14.85 12.36
C GLN A 329 9.68 13.68 11.54
N ILE A 330 9.70 13.80 10.22
CA ILE A 330 9.24 12.74 9.33
C ILE A 330 10.29 11.64 9.25
N VAL A 331 9.89 10.41 9.60
CA VAL A 331 10.71 9.19 9.57
C VAL A 331 10.57 8.52 8.21
N HIS A 332 9.33 8.25 7.84
CA HIS A 332 9.00 7.61 6.58
C HIS A 332 7.66 8.14 6.08
N ALA A 333 7.52 8.29 4.77
CA ALA A 333 6.25 8.69 4.18
C ALA A 333 6.09 8.09 2.78
N ASP A 334 4.88 7.66 2.48
CA ASP A 334 4.40 7.24 1.17
C ASP A 334 2.98 7.81 0.93
N LEU A 335 2.35 7.51 -0.21
CA LEU A 335 1.01 8.02 -0.55
C LEU A 335 -0.11 7.49 0.37
N ASN A 336 0.14 6.42 1.13
CA ASN A 336 -0.83 5.70 1.95
C ASN A 336 -0.62 5.88 3.47
N ARG A 337 0.60 6.17 3.92
CA ARG A 337 0.95 6.33 5.33
C ARG A 337 2.14 7.26 5.56
N VAL A 338 2.19 7.83 6.76
CA VAL A 338 3.27 8.67 7.27
C VAL A 338 3.68 8.19 8.65
N ILE A 339 4.97 7.97 8.85
CA ILE A 339 5.59 7.70 10.14
C ILE A 339 6.32 8.96 10.58
N LEU A 340 5.95 9.49 11.74
CA LEU A 340 6.50 10.73 12.27
C LEU A 340 6.89 10.59 13.73
N SER A 341 8.01 11.21 14.10
CA SER A 341 8.45 11.32 15.48
C SER A 341 7.90 12.62 16.08
N SER A 342 7.27 12.51 17.25
CA SER A 342 6.63 13.65 17.92
C SER A 342 7.61 14.67 18.50
N GLY A 343 8.90 14.31 18.62
CA GLY A 343 9.89 15.09 19.35
C GLY A 343 9.66 15.11 20.87
N ARG A 344 8.67 14.35 21.38
CA ARG A 344 8.32 14.26 22.80
C ARG A 344 8.60 12.84 23.30
N PRO A 345 9.31 12.68 24.43
CA PRO A 345 9.58 11.35 24.99
C PRO A 345 8.37 10.79 25.75
N LYS A 346 7.57 11.65 26.39
CA LYS A 346 6.40 11.24 27.19
C LYS A 346 5.18 10.95 26.30
N TYR A 347 4.50 9.84 26.58
CA TYR A 347 3.34 9.38 25.81
C TYR A 347 2.18 10.40 25.79
N ASP A 348 1.73 10.89 26.95
CA ASP A 348 0.57 11.79 27.02
C ASP A 348 0.83 13.13 26.31
N ASP A 349 2.03 13.69 26.50
CA ASP A 349 2.47 14.92 25.82
C ASP A 349 2.56 14.72 24.31
N ALA A 350 3.08 13.59 23.86
CA ALA A 350 3.21 13.24 22.45
C ALA A 350 1.84 13.10 21.77
N VAL A 351 0.89 12.41 22.43
CA VAL A 351 -0.47 12.21 21.92
C VAL A 351 -1.19 13.55 21.80
N ALA A 352 -1.13 14.40 22.84
CA ALA A 352 -1.75 15.71 22.84
C ALA A 352 -1.15 16.64 21.76
N HIS A 353 0.18 16.63 21.59
CA HIS A 353 0.88 17.41 20.57
C HIS A 353 0.46 16.99 19.16
N VAL A 354 0.47 15.69 18.87
CA VAL A 354 0.07 15.17 17.56
C VAL A 354 -1.42 15.41 17.30
N ASP A 355 -2.31 15.21 18.28
CA ASP A 355 -3.74 15.49 18.12
C ASP A 355 -4.02 16.97 17.82
N TYR A 356 -3.29 17.89 18.45
CA TYR A 356 -3.39 19.31 18.15
C TYR A 356 -2.96 19.62 16.71
N ILE A 357 -1.83 19.06 16.26
CA ILE A 357 -1.34 19.25 14.88
C ILE A 357 -2.31 18.66 13.87
N LEU A 358 -2.81 17.44 14.09
CA LEU A 358 -3.77 16.79 13.19
C LEU A 358 -5.06 17.61 13.06
N ARG A 359 -5.60 18.16 14.16
CA ARG A 359 -6.76 19.06 14.11
C ARG A 359 -6.46 20.35 13.35
N THR A 360 -5.25 20.89 13.51
CA THR A 360 -4.82 22.12 12.83
C THR A 360 -4.72 21.89 11.31
N ILE A 361 -4.19 20.74 10.89
CA ILE A 361 -4.13 20.33 9.48
C ILE A 361 -5.54 20.13 8.91
N GLN A 362 -6.43 19.45 9.63
CA GLN A 362 -7.81 19.23 9.19
C GLN A 362 -8.61 20.53 9.04
N ASN A 363 -8.27 21.57 9.80
CA ASN A 363 -8.90 22.90 9.67
C ASN A 363 -8.41 23.67 8.43
N LYS A 364 -7.28 23.29 7.83
CA LYS A 364 -6.81 23.90 6.57
C LYS A 364 -7.67 23.39 5.42
N GLU A 365 -8.26 24.30 4.65
CA GLU A 365 -9.23 23.93 3.62
C GLU A 365 -8.66 22.95 2.57
N ILE A 366 -7.37 23.02 2.27
CA ILE A 366 -6.69 22.15 1.29
C ILE A 366 -6.62 20.67 1.73
N PHE A 367 -6.55 20.44 3.04
CA PHE A 367 -6.48 19.10 3.64
C PHE A 367 -7.81 18.68 4.28
N SER A 368 -8.88 19.47 4.14
CA SER A 368 -10.19 19.20 4.78
C SER A 368 -10.80 17.83 4.44
N VAL A 369 -10.50 17.29 3.26
CA VAL A 369 -10.97 15.97 2.80
C VAL A 369 -9.97 14.85 3.11
N VAL A 370 -8.72 15.19 3.46
CA VAL A 370 -7.68 14.21 3.81
C VAL A 370 -7.87 13.81 5.27
N ASP A 371 -8.13 12.53 5.49
CA ASP A 371 -8.21 11.97 6.83
C ASP A 371 -6.87 11.33 7.21
N LEU A 372 -6.35 11.71 8.38
CA LEU A 372 -5.13 11.15 8.98
C LEU A 372 -5.52 10.31 10.20
N LEU A 373 -5.43 8.99 10.08
CA LEU A 373 -5.81 8.06 11.15
C LEU A 373 -4.58 7.44 11.81
N LYS A 374 -4.49 7.54 13.14
CA LYS A 374 -3.46 6.85 13.94
C LYS A 374 -3.64 5.33 13.82
N SER A 375 -2.63 4.66 13.27
CA SER A 375 -2.55 3.22 13.05
C SER A 375 -1.80 2.53 14.19
N LYS A 376 -0.55 2.94 14.42
CA LYS A 376 0.33 2.41 15.47
C LYS A 376 1.06 3.54 16.18
N ILE A 377 1.40 3.31 17.44
CA ILE A 377 2.23 4.20 18.24
C ILE A 377 3.40 3.37 18.76
N TRP A 378 4.61 3.88 18.53
CA TRP A 378 5.87 3.27 18.90
C TRP A 378 6.49 4.09 20.03
N ASN A 379 6.79 3.45 21.15
CA ASN A 379 7.52 4.10 22.24
C ASN A 379 9.00 4.27 21.87
N LEU A 380 9.53 3.33 21.10
CA LEU A 380 10.89 3.29 20.62
C LEU A 380 10.91 2.61 19.26
N LEU A 381 11.57 3.21 18.25
CA LEU A 381 11.58 2.69 16.89
C LEU A 381 12.99 2.72 16.29
N LEU A 382 13.52 1.55 15.98
CA LEU A 382 14.71 1.34 15.15
C LEU A 382 14.27 1.10 13.71
N TRP A 383 14.58 2.03 12.82
CA TRP A 383 14.03 2.09 11.46
C TRP A 383 15.14 2.09 10.42
N LEU A 384 15.14 1.12 9.50
CA LEU A 384 16.00 1.12 8.31
C LEU A 384 15.20 1.51 7.07
N ASP A 385 14.09 0.81 6.83
CA ASP A 385 13.16 1.02 5.71
C ASP A 385 11.79 0.38 6.01
N GLU A 386 10.86 0.43 5.04
CA GLU A 386 9.50 -0.11 5.15
C GLU A 386 9.44 -1.60 5.53
N ASN A 387 10.45 -2.39 5.16
CA ASN A 387 10.51 -3.84 5.34
C ASN A 387 11.46 -4.25 6.47
N ASN A 388 12.25 -3.32 7.00
CA ASN A 388 13.28 -3.54 8.01
C ASN A 388 13.16 -2.52 9.17
N TYR A 389 12.47 -2.93 10.24
CA TYR A 389 12.30 -2.14 11.44
C TYR A 389 12.10 -3.02 12.69
N GLY A 390 12.42 -2.48 13.86
CA GLY A 390 12.17 -3.11 15.15
C GLY A 390 11.87 -2.07 16.21
N GLY A 391 11.01 -2.37 17.17
CA GLY A 391 10.64 -1.37 18.16
C GLY A 391 9.64 -1.86 19.19
N VAL A 392 9.42 -1.02 20.19
CA VAL A 392 8.46 -1.27 21.26
C VAL A 392 7.16 -0.56 20.90
N GLN A 393 6.12 -1.32 20.60
CA GLN A 393 4.80 -0.79 20.26
C GLN A 393 3.95 -0.62 21.52
N GLN A 394 3.24 0.51 21.62
CA GLN A 394 2.26 0.72 22.67
C GLN A 394 1.06 -0.22 22.47
N CYS A 395 0.82 -1.13 23.41
CA CYS A 395 -0.35 -2.00 23.41
C CYS A 395 -1.64 -1.18 23.62
N THR A 396 -2.30 -0.83 22.53
CA THR A 396 -3.65 -0.26 22.57
C THR A 396 -4.64 -1.40 22.82
N GLN A 397 -5.30 -1.42 23.99
CA GLN A 397 -6.25 -2.48 24.40
C GLN A 397 -7.55 -2.56 23.57
N GLN A 398 -7.53 -2.24 22.28
CA GLN A 398 -8.71 -2.23 21.39
C GLN A 398 -8.66 -3.24 20.23
N ALA A 399 -7.69 -4.16 20.20
CA ALA A 399 -7.78 -5.36 19.36
C ALA A 399 -8.47 -6.48 20.15
N GLY A 400 -9.69 -6.82 19.73
CA GLY A 400 -10.60 -7.74 20.42
C GLY A 400 -10.03 -9.12 20.73
N LYS A 401 -10.65 -9.75 21.73
CA LYS A 401 -10.54 -11.15 22.15
C LYS A 401 -10.56 -12.09 20.94
N ASP A 402 -9.39 -12.47 20.44
CA ASP A 402 -9.13 -13.68 19.64
C ASP A 402 -7.61 -13.83 19.41
N ARG A 403 -6.84 -13.89 20.50
CA ARG A 403 -5.48 -14.44 20.47
C ARG A 403 -5.45 -15.64 21.40
N MET A 404 -5.72 -16.81 20.82
CA MET A 404 -5.41 -18.08 21.47
C MET A 404 -3.93 -18.41 21.23
N LEU A 405 -3.22 -18.62 22.35
CA LEU A 405 -2.02 -19.43 22.55
C LEU A 405 -0.81 -19.09 21.65
N ALA A 406 -0.01 -18.11 22.09
CA ALA A 406 1.43 -18.07 21.83
C ALA A 406 2.15 -17.63 23.13
N ASP A 407 3.35 -18.17 23.33
CA ASP A 407 4.01 -18.34 24.62
C ASP A 407 4.21 -17.07 25.48
N THR A 408 3.82 -17.19 26.74
CA THR A 408 4.00 -16.21 27.81
C THR A 408 5.48 -16.08 28.20
N THR A 409 6.16 -15.01 27.76
CA THR A 409 7.17 -14.27 28.54
C THR A 409 7.60 -12.94 27.88
N THR A 410 7.32 -12.70 26.60
CA THR A 410 7.71 -11.47 25.86
C THR A 410 6.54 -10.59 25.41
N ASP A 411 5.29 -11.08 25.50
CA ASP A 411 4.10 -10.39 24.98
C ASP A 411 3.60 -9.20 25.82
N ASN A 412 4.12 -9.00 27.04
CA ASN A 412 3.68 -7.88 27.90
C ASN A 412 4.26 -6.52 27.49
N ILE A 413 5.34 -6.47 26.71
CA ILE A 413 6.05 -5.22 26.40
C ILE A 413 5.81 -4.75 24.96
N GLY A 414 5.15 -5.55 24.10
CA GLY A 414 4.80 -5.12 22.74
C GLY A 414 6.01 -4.98 21.78
N LEU A 415 7.11 -5.69 22.04
CA LEU A 415 8.28 -5.71 21.15
C LEU A 415 7.90 -6.33 19.79
N THR A 416 8.04 -5.55 18.72
CA THR A 416 7.80 -5.98 17.34
C THR A 416 9.12 -5.94 16.56
N MET A 417 9.39 -7.00 15.81
CA MET A 417 10.61 -7.17 15.02
C MET A 417 10.22 -7.60 13.60
N ASN A 418 10.42 -6.72 12.63
CA ASN A 418 10.19 -7.01 11.20
C ASN A 418 11.48 -6.74 10.43
N TRP A 419 12.27 -7.78 10.18
CA TRP A 419 13.59 -7.64 9.54
C TRP A 419 13.65 -8.54 8.31
N GLN A 420 13.26 -8.02 7.15
CA GLN A 420 13.30 -8.78 5.90
C GLN A 420 14.73 -9.24 5.55
N LEU A 421 15.75 -8.43 5.85
CA LEU A 421 17.16 -8.79 5.65
C LEU A 421 17.56 -10.09 6.38
N LEU A 422 16.80 -10.48 7.41
CA LEU A 422 17.01 -11.71 8.17
C LEU A 422 16.70 -12.95 7.33
N HIS A 423 15.74 -12.87 6.40
CA HIS A 423 15.34 -13.99 5.56
C HIS A 423 16.50 -14.47 4.68
N PHE A 424 17.38 -13.56 4.27
CA PHE A 424 18.56 -13.87 3.47
C PHE A 424 19.72 -14.44 4.30
N LEU A 425 19.63 -14.43 5.63
CA LEU A 425 20.60 -15.10 6.50
C LEU A 425 20.24 -16.58 6.67
N PRO A 426 21.23 -17.49 6.76
CA PRO A 426 20.96 -18.90 6.96
C PRO A 426 20.22 -19.18 8.28
N THR A 427 19.27 -20.12 8.25
CA THR A 427 18.66 -20.66 9.48
C THR A 427 19.64 -21.55 10.24
N ALA A 428 20.57 -22.21 9.54
CA ALA A 428 21.62 -22.99 10.20
C ALA A 428 22.58 -22.11 11.01
N PHE A 429 23.31 -22.75 11.92
CA PHE A 429 24.25 -22.10 12.84
C PHE A 429 23.61 -21.02 13.74
N SER A 430 22.26 -20.97 13.80
CA SER A 430 21.48 -20.01 14.56
C SER A 430 21.78 -18.54 14.19
N CYS A 431 22.11 -18.24 12.93
CA CYS A 431 22.36 -16.86 12.50
C CYS A 431 21.14 -15.97 12.71
N GLN A 432 19.95 -16.46 12.29
CA GLN A 432 18.72 -15.67 12.41
C GLN A 432 18.33 -15.42 13.87
N ASP A 433 18.43 -16.43 14.74
CA ASP A 433 18.10 -16.31 16.16
C ASP A 433 19.09 -15.40 16.88
N SER A 434 20.38 -15.53 16.57
CA SER A 434 21.42 -14.67 17.15
C SER A 434 21.21 -13.21 16.78
N PHE A 435 20.86 -12.94 15.51
CA PHE A 435 20.51 -11.59 15.06
C PHE A 435 19.32 -11.04 15.84
N LYS A 436 18.20 -11.80 15.91
CA LYS A 436 17.00 -11.40 16.63
C LYS A 436 17.29 -11.10 18.10
N MET A 437 18.02 -11.98 18.78
CA MET A 437 18.36 -11.83 20.20
C MET A 437 19.20 -10.58 20.49
N ILE A 438 20.22 -10.32 19.67
CA ILE A 438 21.13 -9.19 19.88
C ILE A 438 20.40 -7.85 19.66
N ILE A 439 19.66 -7.73 18.55
CA ILE A 439 18.92 -6.49 18.26
C ILE A 439 17.75 -6.29 19.23
N ALA A 440 16.99 -7.34 19.55
CA ALA A 440 15.93 -7.27 20.56
C ALA A 440 16.48 -6.88 21.94
N GLY A 441 17.58 -7.50 22.37
CA GLY A 441 18.24 -7.18 23.63
C GLY A 441 18.70 -5.73 23.70
N TYR A 442 19.29 -5.22 22.62
CA TYR A 442 19.70 -3.82 22.53
C TYR A 442 18.51 -2.86 22.61
N ILE A 443 17.45 -3.07 21.82
CA ILE A 443 16.23 -2.24 21.86
C ILE A 443 15.62 -2.23 23.27
N MET A 444 15.54 -3.40 23.91
CA MET A 444 14.95 -3.54 25.24
C MET A 444 15.78 -2.88 26.33
N LEU A 445 17.11 -2.95 26.28
CA LEU A 445 17.98 -2.30 27.25
C LEU A 445 17.89 -0.78 27.17
N ILE A 446 17.83 -0.24 25.94
CA ILE A 446 17.61 1.20 25.72
C ILE A 446 16.21 1.62 26.21
N TYR A 447 15.18 0.82 25.90
CA TYR A 447 13.82 1.09 26.35
C TYR A 447 13.71 1.12 27.88
N ASN A 448 14.30 0.14 28.57
CA ASN A 448 14.31 0.08 30.02
C ASN A 448 15.05 1.27 30.66
N PHE A 449 16.16 1.71 30.05
CA PHE A 449 16.87 2.91 30.49
C PHE A 449 15.97 4.15 30.39
N LEU A 450 15.25 4.31 29.27
CA LEU A 450 14.33 5.44 29.06
C LEU A 450 13.23 5.45 30.13
N ILE A 451 12.57 4.32 30.38
CA ILE A 451 11.53 4.24 31.43
C ILE A 451 12.09 4.57 32.82
N ASN A 452 13.25 4.01 33.17
CA ASN A 452 13.85 4.23 34.49
C ASN A 452 14.26 5.70 34.67
N SER A 453 14.74 6.35 33.61
CA SER A 453 15.08 7.77 33.62
C SER A 453 13.85 8.67 33.83
N GLU A 454 12.69 8.26 33.30
CA GLU A 454 11.43 8.97 33.52
C GLU A 454 10.96 8.85 34.97
N LEU A 455 10.99 7.64 35.56
CA LEU A 455 10.61 7.42 36.95
C LEU A 455 11.45 8.25 37.94
N GLN A 456 12.75 8.38 37.69
CA GLN A 456 13.65 9.21 38.50
C GLN A 456 13.39 10.72 38.34
N SER A 457 12.95 11.15 37.16
CA SER A 457 12.57 12.56 36.93
C SER A 457 11.29 12.94 37.69
N THR A 458 10.32 12.03 37.79
CA THR A 458 9.06 12.29 38.50
C THR A 458 9.20 12.27 40.03
N SER A 459 10.17 11.54 40.60
CA SER A 459 10.41 11.53 42.05
C SER A 459 11.12 12.81 42.53
N ALA A 460 12.01 13.40 41.73
CA ALA A 460 12.72 14.63 42.09
C ALA A 460 11.81 15.89 42.13
N ASP A 461 10.67 15.86 41.42
CA ASP A 461 9.66 16.93 41.44
C ASP A 461 8.74 16.85 42.68
N LEU A 462 8.69 15.72 43.37
CA LEU A 462 7.89 15.54 44.59
C LEU A 462 8.67 15.92 45.86
N ASP A 463 9.99 15.67 45.91
CA ASP A 463 10.83 16.01 47.07
C ASP A 463 11.18 17.50 47.18
N ASN A 464 11.03 18.29 46.10
CA ASN A 464 11.35 19.73 46.10
C ASN A 464 10.17 20.64 46.49
N ASN A 465 8.99 20.10 46.81
CA ASN A 465 7.82 20.92 47.18
C ASN A 465 7.71 21.26 48.68
N ASP A 466 8.62 20.78 49.54
CA ASP A 466 8.52 21.01 50.98
C ASP A 466 9.39 22.15 51.55
N GLU A 467 10.23 22.82 50.77
CA GLU A 467 10.96 24.00 51.25
C GLU A 467 11.07 25.12 50.19
N GLN A 468 10.02 25.95 50.08
CA GLN A 468 10.05 27.42 49.95
C GLN A 468 8.79 27.96 49.25
N ILE A 469 7.77 28.30 50.05
CA ILE A 469 6.72 29.23 49.65
C ILE A 469 7.32 30.64 49.69
N MET A 470 7.84 31.15 48.57
CA MET A 470 7.96 32.59 48.35
C MET A 470 7.75 32.94 46.87
N THR A 471 6.80 33.85 46.69
CA THR A 471 6.20 34.32 45.44
C THR A 471 7.20 34.92 44.46
N THR A 472 7.52 34.19 43.39
CA THR A 472 7.86 34.78 42.08
C THR A 472 7.29 33.87 41.00
N GLN A 473 6.41 34.39 40.14
CA GLN A 473 5.94 33.63 38.97
C GLN A 473 7.13 33.44 38.01
N PRO A 474 7.52 32.20 37.67
CA PRO A 474 8.57 32.00 36.69
C PRO A 474 8.06 32.50 35.33
N SER A 475 8.82 33.40 34.71
CA SER A 475 8.59 33.83 33.33
C SER A 475 8.62 32.63 32.39
N ILE A 476 7.77 32.61 31.35
CA ILE A 476 7.69 31.54 30.34
C ILE A 476 9.09 31.22 29.76
N SER A 477 9.97 32.22 29.65
CA SER A 477 11.36 32.09 29.22
C SER A 477 12.26 31.24 30.13
N GLN A 478 12.07 31.28 31.46
CA GLN A 478 12.89 30.51 32.40
C GLN A 478 12.52 29.02 32.41
N GLY A 479 11.22 28.69 32.31
CA GLY A 479 10.75 27.30 32.20
C GLY A 479 11.24 26.60 30.93
N LEU A 480 11.27 27.31 29.79
CA LEU A 480 11.80 26.80 28.52
C LEU A 480 13.33 26.57 28.55
N MET A 481 14.09 27.39 29.28
CA MET A 481 15.54 27.19 29.46
C MET A 481 15.83 25.97 30.35
N GLN A 482 15.09 25.80 31.44
CA GLN A 482 15.26 24.67 32.37
C GLN A 482 14.89 23.33 31.72
N GLN A 483 13.83 23.31 30.89
CA GLN A 483 13.40 22.13 30.15
C GLN A 483 14.39 21.72 29.03
N LYS A 484 15.05 22.69 28.38
CA LYS A 484 16.11 22.40 27.40
C LYS A 484 17.38 21.85 28.06
N ALA A 485 17.73 22.34 29.24
CA ALA A 485 18.89 21.85 29.99
C ALA A 485 18.69 20.41 30.49
N SER A 486 17.51 20.06 31.00
CA SER A 486 17.20 18.70 31.44
C SER A 486 17.16 17.69 30.30
N MET A 487 16.59 18.05 29.14
CA MET A 487 16.64 17.20 27.93
C MET A 487 18.08 16.94 27.47
N LYS A 488 18.95 17.95 27.49
CA LYS A 488 20.35 17.81 27.09
C LYS A 488 21.11 16.86 28.04
N LEU A 489 20.88 16.98 29.34
CA LEU A 489 21.48 16.10 30.34
C LEU A 489 21.02 14.64 30.17
N ASN A 490 19.73 14.41 29.91
CA ASN A 490 19.20 13.06 29.65
C ASN A 490 19.77 12.46 28.36
N TYR A 491 19.95 13.27 27.32
CA TYR A 491 20.60 12.83 26.08
C TYR A 491 22.05 12.41 26.32
N GLU A 492 22.82 13.18 27.10
CA GLU A 492 24.21 12.85 27.44
C GLU A 492 24.30 11.55 28.27
N ARG A 493 23.43 11.38 29.27
CA ARG A 493 23.35 10.14 30.07
C ARG A 493 23.00 8.92 29.22
N LEU A 494 22.03 9.05 28.32
CA LEU A 494 21.63 7.98 27.40
C LEU A 494 22.77 7.63 26.44
N LYS A 495 23.48 8.64 25.91
CA LYS A 495 24.65 8.42 25.06
C LYS A 495 25.73 7.65 25.81
N GLN A 496 26.07 8.08 27.04
CA GLN A 496 27.06 7.40 27.86
C GLN A 496 26.66 5.94 28.15
N PHE A 497 25.41 5.70 28.55
CA PHE A 497 24.89 4.35 28.78
C PHE A 497 24.98 3.48 27.51
N SER A 498 24.61 4.02 26.35
CA SER A 498 24.64 3.30 25.07
C SER A 498 26.07 2.92 24.67
N LEU A 499 27.04 3.80 24.93
CA LEU A 499 28.46 3.56 24.70
C LEU A 499 29.04 2.52 25.66
N GLU A 500 28.72 2.59 26.95
CA GLU A 500 29.12 1.59 27.95
C GLU A 500 28.54 0.21 27.62
N LEU A 501 27.27 0.16 27.20
CA LEU A 501 26.62 -1.06 26.75
C LEU A 501 27.31 -1.66 25.52
N LEU A 502 27.67 -0.81 24.55
CA LEU A 502 28.39 -1.25 23.35
C LEU A 502 29.77 -1.82 23.71
N ASN A 503 30.57 -1.04 24.43
CA ASN A 503 31.97 -1.38 24.74
C ASN A 503 32.11 -2.52 25.75
N GLY A 504 31.10 -2.75 26.59
CA GLY A 504 31.03 -3.88 27.50
C GLY A 504 30.33 -5.08 26.88
N GLU A 505 29.10 -5.34 27.34
CA GLU A 505 28.40 -6.59 27.08
C GLU A 505 28.08 -6.84 25.60
N LEU A 506 27.74 -5.81 24.83
CA LEU A 506 27.27 -5.99 23.46
C LEU A 506 28.42 -6.39 22.53
N SER A 507 29.58 -5.75 22.62
CA SER A 507 30.77 -6.13 21.85
C SER A 507 31.18 -7.57 22.17
N GLU A 508 31.22 -7.96 23.44
CA GLU A 508 31.55 -9.33 23.85
C GLU A 508 30.55 -10.34 23.27
N LYS A 509 29.24 -10.05 23.36
CA LYS A 509 28.18 -10.88 22.77
C LYS A 509 28.34 -10.98 21.25
N LEU A 510 28.64 -9.88 20.55
CA LEU A 510 28.90 -9.86 19.10
C LEU A 510 30.09 -10.75 18.73
N PHE A 511 31.24 -10.57 19.39
CA PHE A 511 32.45 -11.34 19.13
C PHE A 511 32.24 -12.84 19.40
N ASN A 512 31.61 -13.20 20.51
CA ASN A 512 31.35 -14.59 20.87
C ASN A 512 30.37 -15.26 19.88
N THR A 513 29.34 -14.54 19.46
CA THR A 513 28.36 -15.02 18.48
C THR A 513 29.01 -15.27 17.13
N VAL A 514 29.75 -14.29 16.60
CA VAL A 514 30.42 -14.41 15.29
C VAL A 514 31.49 -15.52 15.33
N ARG A 515 32.25 -15.66 16.42
CA ARG A 515 33.19 -16.78 16.60
C ARG A 515 32.49 -18.14 16.63
N LYS A 516 31.34 -18.25 17.31
CA LYS A 516 30.55 -19.48 17.37
C LYS A 516 30.05 -19.89 16.00
N VAL A 517 29.47 -18.95 15.24
CA VAL A 517 29.01 -19.19 13.86
C VAL A 517 30.18 -19.56 12.95
N GLN A 518 31.30 -18.84 13.04
CA GLN A 518 32.48 -19.10 12.23
C GLN A 518 33.09 -20.49 12.50
N ARG A 519 33.14 -20.92 13.76
CA ARG A 519 33.61 -22.27 14.11
C ARG A 519 32.67 -23.35 13.56
N ALA A 520 31.37 -23.16 13.69
CA ALA A 520 30.38 -24.12 13.20
C ALA A 520 30.38 -24.20 11.66
N ALA A 521 30.50 -23.06 10.96
CA ALA A 521 30.61 -23.01 9.51
C ALA A 521 31.90 -23.68 9.00
N LYS A 522 33.05 -23.49 9.69
CA LYS A 522 34.32 -24.15 9.34
C LYS A 522 34.29 -25.67 9.51
N LEU A 523 33.47 -26.20 10.40
CA LEU A 523 33.27 -27.65 10.56
C LEU A 523 32.45 -28.26 9.41
N HIS A 524 31.69 -27.44 8.68
CA HIS A 524 30.83 -27.86 7.58
C HIS A 524 31.00 -26.95 6.34
N PRO A 525 32.19 -26.90 5.72
CA PRO A 525 32.50 -25.95 4.65
C PRO A 525 31.65 -26.16 3.39
N ASP A 526 31.35 -27.41 3.03
CA ASP A 526 30.55 -27.74 1.84
C ASP A 526 29.07 -27.35 1.97
N SER A 527 28.56 -27.22 3.20
CA SER A 527 27.17 -26.87 3.47
C SER A 527 26.96 -25.35 3.59
N ALA A 528 28.00 -24.60 3.98
CA ALA A 528 27.87 -23.19 4.34
C ALA A 528 27.31 -22.30 3.21
N ALA A 529 27.70 -22.53 1.96
CA ALA A 529 27.21 -21.78 0.80
C ALA A 529 25.80 -22.23 0.34
N SER A 530 25.49 -23.53 0.43
CA SER A 530 24.17 -24.08 0.09
C SER A 530 23.09 -23.80 1.15
N THR A 531 23.46 -23.22 2.30
CA THR A 531 22.52 -22.92 3.38
C THR A 531 21.83 -21.55 3.20
N PHE A 532 22.34 -20.68 2.33
CA PHE A 532 21.72 -19.37 2.13
C PHE A 532 20.41 -19.50 1.34
N PRO A 533 19.27 -19.03 1.89
CA PRO A 533 18.01 -19.02 1.16
C PRO A 533 18.10 -18.15 -0.09
N ARG A 534 17.46 -18.60 -1.18
CA ARG A 534 17.34 -17.83 -2.43
C ARG A 534 15.87 -17.48 -2.66
N PHE A 535 15.59 -16.20 -2.58
CA PHE A 535 14.29 -15.58 -2.80
C PHE A 535 14.33 -14.69 -4.06
N VAL A 536 13.16 -14.27 -4.54
CA VAL A 536 13.02 -13.28 -5.61
C VAL A 536 13.77 -12.01 -5.22
N GLY A 537 14.61 -11.52 -6.14
CA GLY A 537 15.48 -10.37 -5.91
C GLY A 537 16.83 -10.69 -5.25
N SER A 538 17.14 -11.96 -4.93
CA SER A 538 18.48 -12.35 -4.47
C SER A 538 19.50 -12.18 -5.61
N HIS A 539 20.48 -11.29 -5.42
CA HIS A 539 21.53 -11.02 -6.42
C HIS A 539 22.95 -11.13 -5.87
N LEU A 540 23.10 -11.25 -4.55
CA LEU A 540 24.41 -11.41 -3.91
C LEU A 540 24.78 -12.89 -3.82
N HIS A 541 26.05 -13.19 -4.11
CA HIS A 541 26.63 -14.52 -3.89
C HIS A 541 27.22 -14.60 -2.48
N LEU A 542 26.38 -14.95 -1.51
CA LEU A 542 26.76 -15.06 -0.10
C LEU A 542 27.38 -16.44 0.18
N THR A 543 28.55 -16.45 0.84
CA THR A 543 29.33 -17.68 1.07
C THR A 543 29.70 -17.90 2.53
N ASN A 544 29.83 -16.82 3.33
CA ASN A 544 30.28 -16.89 4.71
C ASN A 544 29.18 -16.40 5.68
N PRO A 545 28.48 -17.32 6.39
CA PRO A 545 27.40 -16.97 7.31
C PRO A 545 27.82 -16.01 8.45
N ALA A 546 29.04 -16.16 8.97
CA ALA A 546 29.54 -15.32 10.05
C ALA A 546 29.83 -13.89 9.58
N LEU A 547 30.34 -13.74 8.35
CA LEU A 547 30.57 -12.44 7.72
C LEU A 547 29.26 -11.70 7.45
N GLU A 548 28.28 -12.37 6.87
CA GLU A 548 26.98 -11.77 6.57
C GLU A 548 26.21 -11.38 7.84
N LEU A 549 26.25 -12.23 8.87
CA LEU A 549 25.69 -11.91 10.17
C LEU A 549 26.36 -10.68 10.80
N ALA A 550 27.70 -10.59 10.76
CA ALA A 550 28.43 -9.45 11.28
C ALA A 550 28.08 -8.16 10.53
N LYS A 551 28.03 -8.20 9.18
CA LYS A 551 27.62 -7.04 8.36
C LYS A 551 26.19 -6.59 8.68
N ALA A 552 25.25 -7.53 8.80
CA ALA A 552 23.86 -7.22 9.12
C ALA A 552 23.71 -6.57 10.52
N LEU A 553 24.35 -7.15 11.54
CA LEU A 553 24.33 -6.62 12.90
C LEU A 553 24.93 -5.21 12.98
N CYS A 554 26.14 -5.02 12.42
CA CYS A 554 26.78 -3.71 12.41
C CYS A 554 25.96 -2.68 11.63
N LYS A 555 25.33 -3.06 10.51
CA LYS A 555 24.48 -2.14 9.74
C LYS A 555 23.27 -1.67 10.56
N VAL A 556 22.58 -2.58 11.23
CA VAL A 556 21.40 -2.23 12.04
C VAL A 556 21.77 -1.44 13.29
N LEU A 557 22.85 -1.81 13.98
CA LEU A 557 23.32 -1.06 15.15
C LEU A 557 23.83 0.35 14.78
N SER A 558 24.42 0.52 13.59
CA SER A 558 24.87 1.83 13.10
C SER A 558 23.72 2.82 12.83
N LEU A 559 22.47 2.38 12.86
CA LEU A 559 21.30 3.27 12.78
C LEU A 559 21.13 4.12 14.05
N ASP A 560 21.72 3.71 15.17
CA ASP A 560 21.79 4.58 16.33
C ASP A 560 22.95 5.58 16.20
N GLU A 561 22.60 6.83 15.90
CA GLU A 561 23.53 7.96 15.83
C GLU A 561 24.40 8.13 17.10
N MET A 562 23.95 7.64 18.27
CA MET A 562 24.73 7.76 19.51
C MET A 562 25.95 6.84 19.55
N ILE A 563 25.90 5.70 18.85
CA ILE A 563 26.95 4.67 18.85
C ILE A 563 27.54 4.41 17.45
N ALA A 564 27.03 5.07 16.41
CA ALA A 564 27.41 4.83 15.02
C ALA A 564 28.94 4.90 14.80
N ASP A 565 29.61 5.87 15.40
CA ASP A 565 31.07 6.04 15.30
C ASP A 565 31.84 4.89 15.95
N GLU A 566 31.36 4.37 17.10
CA GLU A 566 32.00 3.28 17.84
C GLU A 566 31.68 1.89 17.28
N ILE A 567 30.62 1.76 16.50
CA ILE A 567 30.33 0.54 15.75
C ILE A 567 31.39 0.28 14.67
N TYR A 568 32.04 1.33 14.14
CA TYR A 568 33.07 1.16 13.11
C TYR A 568 34.31 0.39 13.61
N PRO A 569 34.94 0.73 14.75
CA PRO A 569 35.97 -0.09 15.39
C PRO A 569 35.52 -1.54 15.65
N VAL A 570 34.31 -1.74 16.18
CA VAL A 570 33.77 -3.08 16.44
C VAL A 570 33.65 -3.89 15.15
N LYS A 571 33.17 -3.27 14.07
CA LYS A 571 33.12 -3.90 12.73
C LYS A 571 34.52 -4.29 12.26
N ARG A 572 35.51 -3.41 12.37
CA ARG A 572 36.90 -3.69 11.99
C ARG A 572 37.45 -4.90 12.74
N ASP A 573 37.23 -4.96 14.05
CA ASP A 573 37.73 -6.05 14.89
C ASP A 573 37.00 -7.37 14.61
N LEU A 574 35.69 -7.32 14.29
CA LEU A 574 34.93 -8.48 13.80
C LEU A 574 35.46 -9.01 12.47
N LEU A 575 35.78 -8.11 11.53
CA LEU A 575 36.37 -8.49 10.24
C LEU A 575 37.76 -9.12 10.41
N ALA A 576 38.57 -8.60 11.33
CA ALA A 576 39.87 -9.17 11.67
C ALA A 576 39.75 -10.62 12.19
N ILE A 577 38.76 -10.91 13.05
CA ILE A 577 38.47 -12.28 13.52
C ILE A 577 38.08 -13.22 12.37
N LEU A 578 37.44 -12.67 11.33
CA LEU A 578 37.03 -13.40 10.14
C LEU A 578 38.12 -13.48 9.05
N ASN A 579 39.30 -12.89 9.28
CA ASN A 579 40.38 -12.73 8.30
C ASN A 579 39.94 -11.99 7.01
N VAL A 580 39.09 -10.97 7.15
CA VAL A 580 38.63 -10.12 6.03
C VAL A 580 39.22 -8.73 6.21
N GLY A 581 39.79 -8.15 5.15
CA GLY A 581 40.30 -6.78 5.17
C GLY A 581 39.18 -5.75 5.27
N GLU A 582 39.40 -4.65 6.01
CA GLU A 582 38.37 -3.63 6.26
C GLU A 582 37.87 -2.91 4.99
N PHE A 583 38.75 -2.76 3.99
CA PHE A 583 38.46 -2.14 2.70
C PHE A 583 38.12 -3.16 1.59
N ALA A 584 37.95 -4.44 1.94
CA ALA A 584 37.57 -5.44 0.96
C ALA A 584 36.11 -5.22 0.52
N GLU A 585 35.83 -5.38 -0.78
CA GLU A 585 34.46 -5.20 -1.29
C GLU A 585 33.44 -6.14 -0.61
N ILE A 586 33.88 -7.35 -0.24
CA ILE A 586 33.07 -8.34 0.49
C ILE A 586 32.71 -7.91 1.93
N ALA A 587 33.42 -6.91 2.49
CA ALA A 587 33.19 -6.36 3.83
C ALA A 587 32.16 -5.22 3.83
N GLU A 588 31.86 -4.65 2.67
CA GLU A 588 30.81 -3.65 2.52
C GLU A 588 29.43 -4.31 2.67
N TRP A 589 28.53 -3.65 3.41
CA TRP A 589 27.15 -4.10 3.47
C TRP A 589 26.43 -3.65 2.20
N LYS A 590 25.87 -4.61 1.46
CA LYS A 590 24.96 -4.39 0.33
C LYS A 590 23.64 -5.05 0.68
N ASN A 591 22.51 -4.41 0.35
CA ASN A 591 21.20 -5.01 0.61
C ASN A 591 21.10 -6.33 -0.20
N PRO A 592 20.79 -7.48 0.43
CA PRO A 592 20.72 -8.75 -0.29
C PRO A 592 19.55 -8.84 -1.29
N SER A 593 18.52 -8.00 -1.12
CA SER A 593 17.36 -7.96 -1.99
C SER A 593 17.39 -6.78 -2.97
N LEU A 594 17.14 -7.08 -4.24
CA LEU A 594 16.74 -6.09 -5.24
C LEU A 594 15.35 -5.49 -4.90
N SER A 595 14.83 -4.65 -5.78
CA SER A 595 13.50 -4.09 -5.68
C SER A 595 12.84 -4.19 -7.05
N MET A 596 11.60 -4.67 -7.08
CA MET A 596 10.78 -4.68 -8.29
C MET A 596 9.36 -4.30 -7.91
N ILE A 597 8.99 -3.06 -8.24
CA ILE A 597 7.74 -2.45 -7.77
C ILE A 597 6.68 -2.55 -8.86
N LEU A 598 5.58 -3.25 -8.55
CA LEU A 598 4.33 -3.15 -9.29
C LEU A 598 3.52 -1.99 -8.72
N ARG A 599 3.38 -0.91 -9.50
CA ARG A 599 2.65 0.28 -9.07
C ARG A 599 1.15 0.03 -9.03
N ASP A 600 0.47 0.74 -8.12
CA ASP A 600 -0.99 0.75 -8.02
C ASP A 600 -1.65 -0.65 -7.96
N PHE A 601 -1.04 -1.57 -7.21
CA PHE A 601 -1.58 -2.92 -7.04
C PHE A 601 -2.80 -2.90 -6.11
N PRO A 602 -4.01 -3.26 -6.59
CA PRO A 602 -5.23 -3.06 -5.83
C PRO A 602 -5.67 -4.33 -5.09
N CYS A 603 -5.92 -4.22 -3.79
CA CYS A 603 -6.51 -5.31 -3.02
C CYS A 603 -8.02 -5.46 -3.29
N LYS A 604 -8.43 -6.59 -3.87
CA LYS A 604 -9.84 -6.94 -4.15
C LYS A 604 -10.73 -7.02 -2.90
N GLN A 605 -10.15 -7.21 -1.71
CA GLN A 605 -10.90 -7.38 -0.46
C GLN A 605 -11.11 -6.07 0.31
N CYS A 606 -10.08 -5.21 0.43
CA CYS A 606 -10.14 -3.99 1.25
C CYS A 606 -9.92 -2.70 0.46
N ASN A 607 -9.80 -2.79 -0.87
CA ASN A 607 -9.66 -1.67 -1.80
C ASN A 607 -8.43 -0.78 -1.59
N LEU A 608 -7.46 -1.22 -0.78
CA LEU A 608 -6.18 -0.53 -0.67
C LEU A 608 -5.44 -0.69 -2.00
N CYS A 609 -5.05 0.43 -2.59
CA CYS A 609 -4.20 0.49 -3.77
C CYS A 609 -2.83 0.98 -3.32
N ARG A 610 -1.79 0.18 -3.53
CA ARG A 610 -0.42 0.54 -3.17
C ARG A 610 0.57 -0.03 -4.16
N ASP A 611 1.74 0.55 -4.16
CA ASP A 611 2.89 -0.06 -4.81
C ASP A 611 3.26 -1.35 -4.06
N LEU A 612 3.48 -2.44 -4.80
CA LEU A 612 3.86 -3.75 -4.28
C LEU A 612 5.28 -4.08 -4.75
N ASP A 613 6.24 -4.12 -3.83
CA ASP A 613 7.60 -4.57 -4.12
C ASP A 613 7.68 -6.10 -4.04
N LEU A 614 7.77 -6.76 -5.19
CA LEU A 614 7.78 -8.21 -5.27
C LEU A 614 9.00 -8.83 -4.57
N CYS A 615 10.13 -8.13 -4.53
CA CYS A 615 11.36 -8.60 -3.90
C CYS A 615 11.39 -8.32 -2.39
N ARG A 616 10.46 -7.49 -1.88
CA ARG A 616 10.50 -6.99 -0.50
C ARG A 616 9.25 -7.22 0.34
N ASP A 617 8.08 -7.27 -0.27
CA ASP A 617 6.78 -7.40 0.39
C ASP A 617 6.25 -8.83 0.47
N PHE A 618 7.14 -9.82 0.41
CA PHE A 618 6.75 -11.22 0.58
C PHE A 618 6.74 -11.61 2.07
N ASP A 619 5.75 -12.40 2.45
CA ASP A 619 5.73 -13.18 3.69
C ASP A 619 6.19 -14.62 3.38
N LEU A 620 6.85 -15.27 4.34
CA LEU A 620 7.14 -16.70 4.25
C LEU A 620 5.91 -17.53 4.62
N ASN A 621 5.61 -18.55 3.81
CA ASN A 621 4.51 -19.47 4.09
C ASN A 621 4.79 -20.29 5.37
N SER A 622 3.81 -20.36 6.27
CA SER A 622 3.94 -21.11 7.53
C SER A 622 4.18 -22.61 7.33
N ASN A 623 3.72 -23.16 6.20
CA ASN A 623 3.83 -24.60 5.90
C ASN A 623 5.09 -24.94 5.12
N ASN A 624 5.70 -23.96 4.44
CA ASN A 624 6.93 -24.13 3.69
C ASN A 624 7.70 -22.80 3.65
N SER A 625 8.73 -22.68 4.51
CA SER A 625 9.54 -21.46 4.67
C SER A 625 10.33 -21.05 3.43
N GLU A 626 10.30 -21.85 2.36
CA GLU A 626 10.91 -21.52 1.06
C GLU A 626 9.92 -20.90 0.07
N THR A 627 8.61 -20.88 0.39
CA THR A 627 7.59 -20.32 -0.52
C THR A 627 7.18 -18.91 -0.12
N GLU A 628 7.30 -17.99 -1.07
CA GLU A 628 6.97 -16.58 -0.95
C GLU A 628 5.46 -16.35 -1.18
N ILE A 629 4.85 -15.52 -0.34
CA ILE A 629 3.44 -15.17 -0.46
C ILE A 629 3.29 -13.66 -0.29
N TRP A 630 2.68 -12.99 -1.26
CA TRP A 630 2.35 -11.57 -1.14
C TRP A 630 0.98 -11.37 -0.49
N ARG A 631 0.90 -10.48 0.49
CA ARG A 631 -0.32 -10.18 1.22
C ARG A 631 -0.63 -8.70 1.22
N CYS A 632 -1.91 -8.37 1.25
CA CYS A 632 -2.33 -6.99 1.50
C CYS A 632 -1.87 -6.51 2.88
N SER A 633 -1.19 -5.38 2.94
CA SER A 633 -0.66 -4.81 4.18
C SER A 633 -1.74 -4.49 5.22
N ARG A 634 -2.96 -4.15 4.78
CA ARG A 634 -4.12 -3.81 5.63
C ARG A 634 -4.93 -5.03 6.08
N CYS A 635 -5.45 -5.83 5.13
CA CYS A 635 -6.38 -6.92 5.46
C CYS A 635 -5.74 -8.31 5.48
N LYS A 636 -4.44 -8.43 5.16
CA LYS A 636 -3.65 -9.68 5.16
C LYS A 636 -4.19 -10.78 4.24
N THR A 637 -5.11 -10.43 3.34
CA THR A 637 -5.57 -11.31 2.26
C THR A 637 -4.41 -11.56 1.30
N VAL A 638 -4.23 -12.82 0.91
CA VAL A 638 -3.21 -13.24 -0.06
C VAL A 638 -3.57 -12.71 -1.44
N TYR A 639 -2.59 -12.15 -2.13
CA TYR A 639 -2.76 -11.73 -3.51
C TYR A 639 -2.75 -12.92 -4.46
N ASP A 640 -3.51 -12.79 -5.54
CA ASP A 640 -3.58 -13.78 -6.60
C ASP A 640 -2.29 -13.72 -7.43
N ILE A 641 -1.61 -14.86 -7.56
CA ILE A 641 -0.33 -14.96 -8.28
C ILE A 641 -0.55 -14.73 -9.77
N ASP A 642 -1.68 -15.18 -10.33
CA ASP A 642 -2.00 -14.99 -11.74
C ASP A 642 -2.17 -13.50 -12.08
N GLU A 643 -2.70 -12.70 -11.15
CA GLU A 643 -2.82 -11.24 -11.30
C GLU A 643 -1.44 -10.55 -11.22
N ILE A 644 -0.54 -11.04 -10.36
CA ILE A 644 0.85 -10.56 -10.30
C ILE A 644 1.58 -10.87 -11.60
N GLU A 645 1.48 -12.10 -12.09
CA GLU A 645 2.11 -12.53 -13.35
C GLU A 645 1.59 -11.71 -14.54
N PHE A 646 0.27 -11.52 -14.64
CA PHE A 646 -0.31 -10.70 -15.68
C PHE A 646 0.21 -9.25 -15.67
N ARG A 647 0.31 -8.64 -14.47
CA ARG A 647 0.86 -7.29 -14.31
C ARG A 647 2.34 -7.20 -14.68
N LEU A 648 3.13 -8.23 -14.39
CA LEU A 648 4.53 -8.31 -14.80
C LEU A 648 4.68 -8.40 -16.33
N LEU A 649 3.83 -9.18 -16.98
CA LEU A 649 3.80 -9.26 -18.44
C LEU A 649 3.40 -7.93 -19.08
N GLN A 650 2.43 -7.23 -18.48
CA GLN A 650 2.05 -5.87 -18.91
C GLN A 650 3.22 -4.90 -18.74
N TYR A 651 3.89 -4.91 -17.58
CA TYR A 651 5.06 -4.08 -17.33
C TYR A 651 6.17 -4.32 -18.37
N LEU A 652 6.51 -5.59 -18.63
CA LEU A 652 7.51 -5.95 -19.64
C LEU A 652 7.09 -5.51 -21.05
N ASN A 653 5.82 -5.69 -21.42
CA ASN A 653 5.31 -5.26 -22.72
C ASN A 653 5.38 -3.74 -22.88
N ASN A 654 5.03 -2.99 -21.84
CA ASN A 654 5.11 -1.53 -21.82
C ASN A 654 6.57 -1.05 -21.86
N PHE A 655 7.47 -1.72 -21.14
CA PHE A 655 8.91 -1.49 -21.23
C PHE A 655 9.42 -1.72 -22.66
N CYS A 656 9.08 -2.85 -23.28
CA CYS A 656 9.47 -3.16 -24.66
C CYS A 656 8.95 -2.10 -25.64
N LYS A 657 7.67 -1.71 -25.55
CA LYS A 657 7.10 -0.64 -26.37
C LYS A 657 7.90 0.65 -26.21
N SER A 658 8.10 1.10 -24.97
CA SER A 658 8.88 2.31 -24.63
C SER A 658 10.31 2.25 -25.19
N TYR A 659 10.97 1.10 -25.05
CA TYR A 659 12.33 0.88 -25.53
C TYR A 659 12.42 0.95 -27.06
N PHE A 660 11.46 0.38 -27.80
CA PHE A 660 11.46 0.40 -29.27
C PHE A 660 11.00 1.73 -29.85
N THR A 661 10.24 2.53 -29.11
CA THR A 661 9.75 3.86 -29.53
C THR A 661 10.55 5.02 -28.96
N GLN A 662 11.68 4.74 -28.32
CA GLN A 662 12.49 5.74 -27.64
C GLN A 662 13.11 6.75 -28.62
N ASP A 663 13.25 8.00 -28.18
CA ASP A 663 14.02 8.99 -28.94
C ASP A 663 15.51 8.66 -28.89
N LEU A 664 16.23 9.00 -29.96
CA LEU A 664 17.68 8.99 -29.98
C LEU A 664 18.20 10.39 -29.65
N LYS A 665 19.22 10.44 -28.79
CA LYS A 665 19.92 11.69 -28.46
C LYS A 665 21.32 11.69 -29.06
N CYS A 666 21.77 12.85 -29.52
CA CYS A 666 23.17 13.03 -29.88
C CYS A 666 24.04 13.00 -28.61
N GLU A 667 25.14 12.24 -28.64
CA GLU A 667 26.04 12.14 -27.48
C GLU A 667 26.64 13.50 -27.08
N LYS A 668 26.92 14.38 -28.06
CA LYS A 668 27.56 15.69 -27.83
C LYS A 668 26.60 16.77 -27.34
N CYS A 669 25.49 16.99 -28.05
CA CYS A 669 24.57 18.09 -27.71
C CYS A 669 23.40 17.68 -26.81
N GLN A 670 23.21 16.38 -26.57
CA GLN A 670 22.10 15.83 -25.77
C GLN A 670 20.70 16.21 -26.30
N GLU A 671 20.61 16.79 -27.51
CA GLU A 671 19.35 17.11 -28.16
C GLU A 671 18.71 15.85 -28.77
N PRO A 672 17.37 15.74 -28.71
CA PRO A 672 16.63 14.70 -29.41
C PRO A 672 16.70 14.91 -30.92
N ILE A 673 16.67 13.81 -31.66
CA ILE A 673 16.69 13.82 -33.13
C ILE A 673 15.27 13.85 -33.66
N SER A 674 14.99 14.76 -34.58
CA SER A 674 13.72 14.79 -35.32
C SER A 674 13.99 14.64 -36.82
N ASN A 675 13.29 13.73 -37.49
CA ASN A 675 13.43 13.49 -38.93
C ASN A 675 14.87 13.14 -39.41
N GLY A 676 15.63 12.37 -38.61
CA GLY A 676 16.95 11.86 -39.01
C GLY A 676 18.10 12.87 -38.93
N LYS A 677 17.89 14.08 -38.40
CA LYS A 677 18.96 15.06 -38.07
C LYS A 677 18.63 15.76 -36.75
N SER A 678 19.63 16.15 -35.96
CA SER A 678 19.38 17.12 -34.89
C SER A 678 19.25 18.52 -35.51
N PRO A 679 18.32 19.37 -35.03
CA PRO A 679 18.10 20.70 -35.57
C PRO A 679 19.37 21.58 -35.53
N ASN A 680 20.29 21.32 -34.61
CA ASN A 680 21.52 22.10 -34.42
C ASN A 680 22.82 21.28 -34.58
N CYS A 681 22.75 19.99 -34.92
CA CYS A 681 23.92 19.12 -35.03
C CYS A 681 24.07 18.52 -36.43
N THR A 682 25.21 18.81 -37.07
CA THR A 682 25.59 18.31 -38.40
C THR A 682 26.42 17.03 -38.35
N GLN A 683 26.91 16.63 -37.17
CA GLN A 683 27.70 15.41 -36.95
C GLN A 683 26.81 14.31 -36.36
N LEU A 684 26.45 13.33 -37.20
CA LEU A 684 25.60 12.19 -36.85
C LEU A 684 26.36 11.02 -36.19
N ASP A 685 27.66 11.17 -35.93
CA ASP A 685 28.54 10.01 -35.80
C ASP A 685 28.43 9.24 -34.47
N LEU A 686 27.70 9.74 -33.45
CA LEU A 686 27.49 9.05 -32.19
C LEU A 686 26.09 9.30 -31.60
N LEU A 687 25.20 8.34 -31.79
CA LEU A 687 23.83 8.32 -31.26
C LEU A 687 23.78 7.50 -29.97
N LYS A 688 23.07 8.01 -28.97
CA LYS A 688 22.85 7.33 -27.69
C LYS A 688 21.36 7.04 -27.48
N LEU A 689 21.08 5.83 -27.04
CA LEU A 689 19.76 5.41 -26.54
C LEU A 689 19.39 6.27 -25.31
N THR A 690 18.12 6.64 -25.21
CA THR A 690 17.56 7.33 -24.04
C THR A 690 17.16 6.36 -22.94
N THR A 691 16.68 5.17 -23.32
CA THR A 691 16.42 4.04 -22.43
C THR A 691 17.39 2.91 -22.77
N HIS A 692 18.26 2.57 -21.83
CA HIS A 692 19.14 1.42 -21.97
C HIS A 692 18.36 0.13 -21.65
N PRO A 693 18.67 -0.99 -22.32
CA PRO A 693 18.09 -2.27 -21.91
C PRO A 693 18.48 -2.52 -20.44
N PRO A 694 17.57 -3.10 -19.62
CA PRO A 694 17.96 -3.57 -18.31
C PRO A 694 19.17 -4.48 -18.49
N LYS A 695 20.19 -4.31 -17.64
CA LYS A 695 21.27 -5.29 -17.58
C LYS A 695 20.62 -6.60 -17.14
N PHE A 696 20.35 -7.49 -18.10
CA PHE A 696 20.05 -8.88 -17.77
C PHE A 696 21.31 -9.39 -17.07
N VAL A 697 21.21 -9.57 -15.76
CA VAL A 697 22.24 -10.26 -15.00
C VAL A 697 22.07 -11.73 -15.36
N ASP A 698 23.05 -12.28 -16.07
CA ASP A 698 23.11 -13.69 -16.49
C ASP A 698 23.01 -14.66 -15.29
#